data_AF-A0A5P8WBH6-F1
#
_entry.id   AF-A0A5P8WBH6-F1
#
_cell.length_a   1.000
_cell.length_b   1.000
_cell.length_c   1.000
_cell.angle_alpha   90.00
_cell.angle_beta   90.00
_cell.angle_gamma   90.00
#
_symmetry.space_group_name_H-M   'P 1'
#
loop_
_entity.id
_entity.type
_entity.pdbx_description
1 polymer ?
#
loop_
_entity_poly.entity_id
_entity_poly.type
_entity_poly.pdbx_seq_one_letter_code
_entity_poly.pdbx_strand_id
1 'polypeptide(L)'
;MAKNLGFIDKENNNLAELAVNLGSIKGTNTGAGILTNLSSNASTNDIDWYSFKLDSTAPINSYIELSSPDVVNIKATYDVVLFKYNAATDSYDSVTSYQLPNYPFTERIDLTSLQTGTYFFAVVGAAYYGSSSTGLYNLRISIPSPSLPGTVINGTDVSEKLTGGNEENTINAKAGNDTLIGGAGDDTLNGGDGNDILTGGADSDLLNGGAGIDKVVESGDLAKFILTNNRLIANGVDVLLGIEQAQLTGGKSWNTLDASGFSLGSVTLDGGGSDDSLFGGTQSDQLIGGDGFDFLDGKAGFDILIGGTGGDTYVLDNVRDVISETSTATYEYDRVLSSVTYTLGANLEELTLTGTAAINGTGNGLNNKITGNTANNTLNGGAGFDILDGKGGVDTLIGGSGDDTYIVDNTLDVIIETLTTDFDRVESSVTYTLAANLENLQLVGSGGNINGTGNNLNNQITGDSANNILSGLAGNDVIYGQEGNDTLNGGDGDDYLYAGGGNDVINGGNGNDYLDSITGRDIFNGGAGKDFFADDIDNNNIYVFQFGESSALAADAIDGFSIGSDKIDLLAANGTALGKPVSLTRAADNYYYETQLDLVKQVFIDANGKLAGNQALGINSAAIVHNGLDLYLVVNDGIAGFQANSDLLIDLQTYGTLPAFGSVPVDTFFV
;
A
#
# COMPACT_ATOMS: atom_id res chain seq x y z
N MET A 1 27.87 4.45 -3.16
CA MET A 1 26.58 4.63 -3.88
C MET A 1 26.78 5.62 -5.04
N ALA A 2 26.11 5.36 -6.17
CA ALA A 2 25.94 6.26 -7.33
C ALA A 2 27.20 6.89 -8.00
N LYS A 3 27.91 6.12 -8.85
CA LYS A 3 28.58 6.68 -10.07
C LYS A 3 29.05 5.69 -11.17
N ASN A 4 28.91 4.38 -11.01
CA ASN A 4 29.58 3.38 -11.88
C ASN A 4 28.79 2.95 -13.14
N LEU A 5 28.00 3.84 -13.75
CA LEU A 5 27.44 3.64 -15.10
C LEU A 5 27.69 4.90 -15.93
N GLY A 6 28.82 4.91 -16.64
CA GLY A 6 29.40 6.09 -17.29
C GLY A 6 28.98 6.32 -18.75
N PHE A 7 27.68 6.35 -19.05
CA PHE A 7 27.21 6.90 -20.33
C PHE A 7 27.15 8.43 -20.25
N ILE A 8 28.08 9.10 -20.95
CA ILE A 8 27.97 10.54 -21.27
C ILE A 8 28.35 10.73 -22.74
N ASP A 9 27.37 10.59 -23.63
CA ASP A 9 27.34 11.38 -24.85
C ASP A 9 27.08 12.85 -24.46
N LYS A 10 27.89 13.77 -24.99
CA LYS A 10 27.50 15.19 -25.08
C LYS A 10 28.28 15.98 -26.11
N GLU A 11 27.54 16.51 -27.08
CA GLU A 11 28.01 17.37 -28.15
C GLU A 11 28.85 18.58 -27.64
N ASN A 12 29.89 18.92 -28.41
CA ASN A 12 30.71 20.15 -28.33
C ASN A 12 31.65 20.32 -27.11
N ASN A 13 32.97 20.09 -27.29
CA ASN A 13 33.95 21.20 -27.28
C ASN A 13 35.41 20.81 -27.64
N ASN A 14 35.91 21.43 -28.73
CA ASN A 14 37.15 22.21 -28.75
C ASN A 14 38.38 21.73 -27.93
N LEU A 15 39.04 20.65 -28.40
CA LEU A 15 40.49 20.35 -28.23
C LEU A 15 41.12 20.25 -26.81
N ALA A 16 40.37 20.44 -25.73
CA ALA A 16 40.96 20.73 -24.42
C ALA A 16 40.22 20.16 -23.18
N GLU A 17 39.57 18.99 -23.29
CA GLU A 17 39.27 18.15 -22.11
C GLU A 17 39.23 16.66 -22.47
N LEU A 18 39.36 15.78 -21.47
CA LEU A 18 39.77 14.38 -21.66
C LEU A 18 38.60 13.41 -21.86
N ALA A 19 38.90 12.34 -22.60
CA ALA A 19 38.14 11.09 -22.58
C ALA A 19 38.01 10.50 -21.16
N VAL A 20 37.05 9.59 -20.96
CA VAL A 20 36.99 8.77 -19.75
C VAL A 20 38.29 7.96 -19.62
N ASN A 21 39.04 8.21 -18.54
CA ASN A 21 40.26 7.48 -18.24
C ASN A 21 39.93 5.99 -18.01
N LEU A 22 40.49 5.11 -18.84
CA LEU A 22 40.51 3.67 -18.56
C LEU A 22 41.50 3.31 -17.43
N GLY A 23 42.31 4.28 -16.98
CA GLY A 23 43.21 4.16 -15.83
C GLY A 23 44.56 3.51 -16.15
N SER A 24 45.29 3.12 -15.10
CA SER A 24 46.38 2.15 -15.20
C SER A 24 45.74 0.77 -15.31
N ILE A 25 45.61 0.25 -16.54
CA ILE A 25 44.77 -0.91 -16.83
C ILE A 25 45.37 -2.19 -16.24
N LYS A 26 44.54 -2.86 -15.42
CA LYS A 26 44.37 -4.32 -15.41
C LYS A 26 43.03 -4.63 -16.09
N GLY A 27 42.81 -5.87 -16.53
CA GLY A 27 41.57 -6.28 -17.19
C GLY A 27 40.30 -6.04 -16.35
N THR A 28 39.12 -5.83 -16.92
CA THR A 28 38.76 -5.52 -18.33
C THR A 28 37.76 -4.37 -18.38
N ASN A 29 37.65 -3.66 -19.52
CA ASN A 29 36.63 -2.63 -19.72
C ASN A 29 35.71 -2.98 -20.90
N THR A 30 34.41 -3.09 -20.63
CA THR A 30 33.34 -3.21 -21.63
C THR A 30 32.57 -1.91 -21.72
N GLY A 31 32.81 -1.14 -22.79
CA GLY A 31 32.00 0.02 -23.15
C GLY A 31 31.07 -0.32 -24.31
N ALA A 32 29.79 0.03 -24.22
CA ALA A 32 28.90 0.05 -25.38
C ALA A 32 28.80 1.49 -25.90
N GLY A 33 28.85 1.68 -27.23
CA GLY A 33 28.80 2.98 -27.89
C GLY A 33 27.60 3.10 -28.83
N ILE A 34 27.05 4.30 -28.94
CA ILE A 34 25.97 4.64 -29.88
C ILE A 34 26.45 5.79 -30.77
N LEU A 35 26.97 5.46 -31.96
CA LEU A 35 27.32 6.49 -32.93
C LEU A 35 26.04 7.00 -33.61
N THR A 36 25.63 8.22 -33.26
CA THR A 36 24.49 8.92 -33.86
C THR A 36 24.94 9.86 -34.98
N ASN A 37 24.00 10.23 -35.86
CA ASN A 37 24.17 11.29 -36.87
C ASN A 37 25.44 11.24 -37.75
N LEU A 38 25.94 10.04 -38.08
CA LEU A 38 27.07 9.83 -38.99
C LEU A 38 26.89 10.59 -40.32
N SER A 39 27.49 11.78 -40.42
CA SER A 39 27.33 12.70 -41.55
C SER A 39 28.60 12.81 -42.38
N SER A 40 28.48 13.27 -43.63
CA SER A 40 29.44 12.91 -44.68
C SER A 40 30.82 13.58 -44.54
N ASN A 41 31.87 12.77 -44.70
CA ASN A 41 33.25 13.17 -44.98
C ASN A 41 33.94 14.05 -43.92
N ALA A 42 34.44 13.42 -42.86
CA ALA A 42 35.52 13.94 -42.01
C ALA A 42 35.25 15.32 -41.35
N SER A 43 34.00 15.60 -40.97
CA SER A 43 33.73 16.53 -39.87
C SER A 43 34.33 15.96 -38.59
N THR A 44 35.18 16.74 -37.93
CA THR A 44 36.00 16.34 -36.76
C THR A 44 35.21 16.18 -35.45
N ASN A 45 33.92 15.91 -35.54
CA ASN A 45 32.95 16.17 -34.46
C ASN A 45 32.33 14.88 -33.90
N ASP A 46 32.23 13.84 -34.73
CA ASP A 46 31.44 12.63 -34.46
C ASP A 46 32.41 11.43 -34.29
N ILE A 47 33.27 11.51 -33.26
CA ILE A 47 34.35 10.54 -32.98
C ILE A 47 34.33 10.15 -31.49
N ASP A 48 34.18 8.87 -31.21
CA ASP A 48 34.31 8.34 -29.85
C ASP A 48 35.79 8.18 -29.51
N TRP A 49 36.29 9.02 -28.61
CA TRP A 49 37.68 9.00 -28.13
C TRP A 49 37.80 8.31 -26.77
N TYR A 50 38.74 7.36 -26.70
CA TYR A 50 39.11 6.61 -25.51
C TYR A 50 40.63 6.78 -25.25
N SER A 51 41.07 6.65 -24.00
CA SER A 51 42.51 6.68 -23.67
C SER A 51 42.88 5.66 -22.60
N PHE A 52 44.05 5.04 -22.78
CA PHE A 52 44.61 4.07 -21.85
C PHE A 52 46.11 4.30 -21.64
N LYS A 53 46.64 3.76 -20.55
CA LYS A 53 48.07 3.83 -20.23
C LYS A 53 48.62 2.45 -19.96
N LEU A 54 49.61 2.06 -20.76
CA LEU A 54 50.42 0.87 -20.53
C LEU A 54 51.60 1.24 -19.62
N ASP A 55 51.62 0.68 -18.42
CA ASP A 55 52.72 0.85 -17.45
C ASP A 55 53.90 -0.12 -17.72
N SER A 56 53.68 -1.16 -18.53
CA SER A 56 54.68 -2.10 -19.05
C SER A 56 54.53 -2.26 -20.57
N THR A 57 55.27 -3.18 -21.20
CA THR A 57 54.96 -3.63 -22.57
C THR A 57 53.66 -4.46 -22.56
N ALA A 58 52.83 -4.33 -23.59
CA ALA A 58 51.58 -5.08 -23.67
C ALA A 58 51.83 -6.61 -23.63
N PRO A 59 51.13 -7.38 -22.77
CA PRO A 59 51.20 -8.83 -22.75
C PRO A 59 50.80 -9.47 -24.09
N ILE A 60 51.24 -10.72 -24.28
CA ILE A 60 50.72 -11.59 -25.35
C ILE A 60 49.20 -11.70 -25.19
N ASN A 61 48.46 -11.79 -26.31
CA ASN A 61 47.00 -11.74 -26.35
C ASN A 61 46.35 -10.43 -25.84
N SER A 62 47.10 -9.32 -25.74
CA SER A 62 46.46 -7.99 -25.64
C SER A 62 45.74 -7.64 -26.94
N TYR A 63 44.44 -7.32 -26.90
CA TYR A 63 43.65 -6.90 -28.06
C TYR A 63 42.59 -5.85 -27.73
N ILE A 64 42.17 -5.09 -28.74
CA ILE A 64 40.90 -4.36 -28.75
C ILE A 64 39.95 -5.10 -29.69
N GLU A 65 38.82 -5.53 -29.16
CA GLU A 65 37.75 -6.18 -29.91
C GLU A 65 36.59 -5.19 -30.09
N LEU A 66 36.16 -5.03 -31.35
CA LEU A 66 34.93 -4.33 -31.68
C LEU A 66 33.98 -5.34 -32.31
N SER A 67 32.78 -5.45 -31.76
CA SER A 67 31.68 -6.22 -32.35
C SER A 67 30.43 -5.36 -32.48
N SER A 68 29.49 -5.77 -33.32
CA SER A 68 28.16 -5.16 -33.35
C SER A 68 27.07 -6.25 -33.31
N PRO A 69 26.07 -6.15 -32.42
CA PRO A 69 25.14 -7.24 -32.11
C PRO A 69 23.81 -7.21 -32.90
N ASP A 70 23.58 -6.15 -33.68
CA ASP A 70 22.37 -5.96 -34.50
C ASP A 70 22.44 -6.84 -35.78
N VAL A 71 21.42 -6.77 -36.65
CA VAL A 71 21.41 -7.32 -38.01
C VAL A 71 20.86 -6.30 -39.03
N VAL A 72 20.47 -5.10 -38.59
CA VAL A 72 19.92 -4.05 -39.46
C VAL A 72 20.98 -3.51 -40.43
N ASN A 73 20.56 -3.27 -41.67
CA ASN A 73 21.42 -3.06 -42.85
C ASN A 73 22.04 -1.65 -42.92
N ILE A 74 22.81 -1.28 -41.89
CA ILE A 74 23.47 0.01 -41.71
C ILE A 74 24.62 0.14 -42.70
N LYS A 75 24.54 1.13 -43.60
CA LYS A 75 25.59 1.45 -44.59
C LYS A 75 26.57 2.47 -44.05
N ALA A 76 27.18 2.16 -42.92
CA ALA A 76 28.31 2.90 -42.37
C ALA A 76 29.60 2.09 -42.55
N THR A 77 30.69 2.78 -42.90
CA THR A 77 32.06 2.26 -42.70
C THR A 77 32.57 2.83 -41.39
N TYR A 78 33.25 2.00 -40.60
CA TYR A 78 33.86 2.44 -39.35
C TYR A 78 35.38 2.35 -39.46
N ASP A 79 36.04 3.48 -39.25
CA ASP A 79 37.49 3.62 -39.20
C ASP A 79 37.91 3.58 -37.73
N VAL A 80 38.81 2.68 -37.39
CA VAL A 80 39.37 2.57 -36.04
C VAL A 80 40.83 2.99 -36.09
N VAL A 81 41.24 3.92 -35.23
CA VAL A 81 42.59 4.48 -35.24
C VAL A 81 43.18 4.49 -33.83
N LEU A 82 44.39 3.94 -33.71
CA LEU A 82 45.18 3.94 -32.48
C LEU A 82 46.36 4.90 -32.63
N PHE A 83 46.55 5.75 -31.63
CA PHE A 83 47.65 6.70 -31.51
C PHE A 83 48.44 6.46 -30.23
N LYS A 84 49.75 6.75 -30.25
CA LYS A 84 50.58 6.89 -29.05
C LYS A 84 50.78 8.36 -28.76
N TYR A 85 50.54 8.78 -27.52
CA TYR A 85 50.80 10.15 -27.11
C TYR A 85 52.26 10.32 -26.68
N ASN A 86 52.89 11.38 -27.20
CA ASN A 86 54.30 11.69 -27.03
C ASN A 86 54.46 12.98 -26.21
N ALA A 87 54.54 12.82 -24.89
CA ALA A 87 54.62 13.92 -23.93
C ALA A 87 55.88 14.80 -24.05
N ALA A 88 56.88 14.42 -24.86
CA ALA A 88 58.07 15.23 -25.12
C ALA A 88 57.88 16.24 -26.26
N THR A 89 56.88 16.02 -27.12
CA THR A 89 56.56 16.85 -28.30
C THR A 89 55.12 17.35 -28.33
N ASP A 90 54.31 16.96 -27.34
CA ASP A 90 52.86 17.25 -27.26
C ASP A 90 52.11 16.83 -28.54
N SER A 91 52.37 15.59 -28.97
CA SER A 91 51.92 15.06 -30.27
C SER A 91 51.36 13.65 -30.18
N TYR A 92 50.58 13.26 -31.19
CA TYR A 92 49.93 11.96 -31.30
C TYR A 92 50.49 11.23 -32.53
N ASP A 93 51.33 10.23 -32.29
CA ASP A 93 51.95 9.41 -33.33
C ASP A 93 50.99 8.25 -33.68
N SER A 94 50.55 8.14 -34.94
CA SER A 94 49.65 7.05 -35.38
C SER A 94 50.37 5.70 -35.31
N VAL A 95 49.71 4.71 -34.70
CA VAL A 95 50.26 3.37 -34.39
C VAL A 95 49.69 2.33 -35.34
N THR A 96 48.37 2.33 -35.51
CA THR A 96 47.66 1.54 -36.52
C THR A 96 46.34 2.20 -36.87
N SER A 97 45.83 1.88 -38.05
CA SER A 97 44.49 2.25 -38.52
C SER A 97 43.90 1.05 -39.24
N TYR A 98 42.64 0.75 -38.95
CA TYR A 98 41.92 -0.39 -39.50
C TYR A 98 40.53 0.01 -39.99
N GLN A 99 40.11 -0.56 -41.11
CA GLN A 99 38.78 -0.39 -41.70
C GLN A 99 37.92 -1.57 -41.25
N LEU A 100 36.90 -1.34 -40.43
CA LEU A 100 36.02 -2.43 -40.00
C LEU A 100 35.24 -2.98 -41.21
N PRO A 101 35.07 -4.32 -41.30
CA PRO A 101 34.36 -4.93 -42.43
C PRO A 101 32.85 -4.61 -42.40
N ASN A 102 32.20 -4.81 -43.55
CA ASN A 102 30.76 -4.61 -43.69
C ASN A 102 29.96 -5.44 -42.67
N TYR A 103 28.86 -4.85 -42.22
CA TYR A 103 27.94 -5.37 -41.23
C TYR A 103 27.42 -6.81 -41.49
N PRO A 104 27.31 -7.70 -40.47
CA PRO A 104 27.80 -7.58 -39.10
C PRO A 104 29.31 -7.89 -39.00
N PHE A 105 29.98 -7.35 -37.99
CA PHE A 105 31.41 -7.57 -37.76
C PHE A 105 31.73 -7.96 -36.32
N THR A 106 32.81 -8.71 -36.16
CA THR A 106 33.63 -8.81 -34.94
C THR A 106 35.08 -8.78 -35.41
N GLU A 107 35.87 -7.86 -34.87
CA GLU A 107 37.22 -7.57 -35.35
C GLU A 107 38.17 -7.35 -34.18
N ARG A 108 39.43 -7.79 -34.30
CA ARG A 108 40.44 -7.73 -33.23
C ARG A 108 41.71 -7.00 -33.67
N ILE A 109 41.96 -5.86 -33.05
CA ILE A 109 43.21 -5.10 -33.19
C ILE A 109 44.20 -5.62 -32.14
N ASP A 110 45.21 -6.34 -32.62
CA ASP A 110 46.34 -6.86 -31.84
C ASP A 110 47.17 -5.71 -31.22
N LEU A 111 47.33 -5.72 -29.90
CA LEU A 111 48.12 -4.76 -29.12
C LEU A 111 49.47 -5.33 -28.62
N THR A 112 49.81 -6.58 -28.90
CA THR A 112 51.02 -7.26 -28.35
C THR A 112 52.34 -6.58 -28.75
N SER A 113 52.34 -5.76 -29.80
CA SER A 113 53.51 -4.96 -30.20
C SER A 113 53.74 -3.70 -29.35
N LEU A 114 52.77 -3.28 -28.54
CA LEU A 114 52.80 -1.99 -27.85
C LEU A 114 53.79 -1.96 -26.67
N GLN A 115 54.38 -0.79 -26.48
CA GLN A 115 55.41 -0.50 -25.47
C GLN A 115 54.86 0.50 -24.46
N THR A 116 55.37 0.52 -23.22
CA THR A 116 55.01 1.47 -22.15
C THR A 116 54.72 2.89 -22.66
N GLY A 117 53.62 3.50 -22.21
CA GLY A 117 53.19 4.85 -22.59
C GLY A 117 51.67 5.02 -22.60
N THR A 118 51.23 6.25 -22.87
CA THR A 118 49.80 6.58 -23.03
C THR A 118 49.38 6.41 -24.49
N TYR A 119 48.22 5.82 -24.70
CA TYR A 119 47.62 5.53 -26.00
C TYR A 119 46.21 6.10 -26.06
N PHE A 120 45.81 6.51 -27.26
CA PHE A 120 44.49 7.07 -27.56
C PHE A 120 43.88 6.28 -28.71
N PHE A 121 42.61 5.92 -28.55
CA PHE A 121 41.88 5.05 -29.44
C PHE A 121 40.62 5.78 -29.90
N ALA A 122 40.39 5.83 -31.21
CA ALA A 122 39.28 6.53 -31.82
C ALA A 122 38.43 5.56 -32.65
N VAL A 123 37.12 5.59 -32.45
CA VAL A 123 36.13 4.98 -33.37
C VAL A 123 35.48 6.11 -34.15
N VAL A 124 35.63 6.08 -35.47
CA VAL A 124 35.11 7.10 -36.39
C VAL A 124 34.11 6.42 -37.33
N GLY A 125 32.86 6.89 -37.36
CA GLY A 125 31.87 6.40 -38.32
C GLY A 125 31.75 7.31 -39.55
N ALA A 126 31.54 6.72 -40.72
CA ALA A 126 31.22 7.45 -41.94
C ALA A 126 30.05 6.78 -42.69
N ALA A 127 28.99 7.54 -42.96
CA ALA A 127 27.85 7.03 -43.73
C ALA A 127 28.15 6.99 -45.24
N TYR A 128 27.65 5.96 -45.91
CA TYR A 128 27.58 5.92 -47.37
C TYR A 128 26.67 7.05 -47.88
N TYR A 129 27.01 7.62 -49.03
CA TYR A 129 26.35 8.82 -49.58
C TYR A 129 24.82 8.75 -49.57
N GLY A 130 24.18 9.58 -48.72
CA GLY A 130 22.74 9.82 -48.73
C GLY A 130 21.90 9.09 -47.67
N SER A 131 22.51 8.37 -46.72
CA SER A 131 21.78 7.76 -45.58
C SER A 131 22.19 8.33 -44.23
N SER A 132 21.22 8.80 -43.44
CA SER A 132 21.38 8.98 -41.99
C SER A 132 21.16 7.63 -41.29
N SER A 133 22.19 7.09 -40.65
CA SER A 133 22.11 5.81 -39.93
C SER A 133 22.85 5.89 -38.60
N THR A 134 22.13 5.64 -37.51
CA THR A 134 22.68 5.29 -36.20
C THR A 134 23.23 3.87 -36.25
N GLY A 135 24.30 3.58 -35.50
CA GLY A 135 24.78 2.21 -35.32
C GLY A 135 25.40 1.97 -33.95
N LEU A 136 25.09 0.80 -33.39
CA LEU A 136 25.58 0.34 -32.10
C LEU A 136 26.89 -0.43 -32.27
N TYR A 137 27.80 -0.33 -31.30
CA TYR A 137 28.94 -1.23 -31.21
C TYR A 137 29.31 -1.53 -29.76
N ASN A 138 29.85 -2.73 -29.55
CA ASN A 138 30.41 -3.17 -28.29
C ASN A 138 31.94 -3.07 -28.40
N LEU A 139 32.57 -2.34 -27.47
CA LEU A 139 34.01 -2.21 -27.35
C LEU A 139 34.49 -3.00 -26.14
N ARG A 140 35.30 -4.04 -26.38
CA ARG A 140 36.02 -4.79 -25.35
C ARG A 140 37.52 -4.51 -25.50
N ILE A 141 38.11 -3.86 -24.50
CA ILE A 141 39.56 -3.76 -24.40
C ILE A 141 40.04 -4.86 -23.45
N SER A 142 40.68 -5.88 -24.03
CA SER A 142 41.29 -6.99 -23.30
C SER A 142 42.80 -6.80 -23.34
N ILE A 143 43.31 -6.12 -22.33
CA ILE A 143 44.74 -6.14 -22.00
C ILE A 143 44.81 -7.07 -20.79
N PRO A 144 45.30 -8.31 -20.95
CA PRO A 144 45.56 -9.21 -19.81
C PRO A 144 46.39 -8.49 -18.75
N SER A 145 46.23 -8.87 -17.50
CA SER A 145 47.12 -8.35 -16.47
C SER A 145 48.58 -8.67 -16.83
N PRO A 146 49.55 -7.85 -16.38
CA PRO A 146 50.93 -8.29 -16.26
C PRO A 146 51.06 -9.21 -15.04
N SER A 147 50.22 -10.26 -14.98
CA SER A 147 50.47 -11.40 -14.11
C SER A 147 51.67 -12.19 -14.66
N LEU A 148 52.12 -13.19 -13.91
CA LEU A 148 53.05 -14.17 -14.44
C LEU A 148 52.24 -15.13 -15.31
N PRO A 149 52.68 -15.49 -16.54
CA PRO A 149 51.98 -16.48 -17.35
C PRO A 149 52.01 -17.83 -16.60
N GLY A 150 50.87 -18.18 -16.01
CA GLY A 150 50.76 -19.22 -15.01
C GLY A 150 50.65 -20.63 -15.59
N THR A 151 50.03 -21.52 -14.84
CA THR A 151 50.07 -22.96 -15.15
C THR A 151 49.01 -23.38 -16.16
N VAL A 152 49.47 -24.05 -17.23
CA VAL A 152 48.60 -24.87 -18.09
C VAL A 152 48.41 -26.23 -17.43
N ILE A 153 47.24 -26.44 -16.85
CA ILE A 153 46.82 -27.68 -16.19
C ILE A 153 46.04 -28.51 -17.22
N ASN A 154 46.39 -29.78 -17.39
CA ASN A 154 45.72 -30.68 -18.32
C ASN A 154 45.32 -31.95 -17.57
N GLY A 155 44.01 -32.24 -17.53
CA GLY A 155 43.44 -33.43 -16.92
C GLY A 155 43.58 -34.67 -17.80
N THR A 156 42.81 -35.70 -17.49
CA THR A 156 42.71 -36.94 -18.28
C THR A 156 41.25 -37.27 -18.64
N ASP A 157 41.04 -38.38 -19.33
CA ASP A 157 39.71 -38.75 -19.85
C ASP A 157 38.86 -39.46 -18.75
N VAL A 158 38.91 -38.95 -17.51
CA VAL A 158 38.14 -39.39 -16.33
C VAL A 158 37.83 -38.20 -15.41
N SER A 159 36.71 -38.27 -14.66
CA SER A 159 36.33 -37.31 -13.62
C SER A 159 37.46 -36.97 -12.63
N GLU A 160 37.90 -35.72 -12.67
CA GLU A 160 39.00 -35.13 -11.90
C GLU A 160 38.55 -33.83 -11.20
N LYS A 161 39.29 -33.43 -10.16
CA LYS A 161 39.24 -32.05 -9.63
C LYS A 161 40.55 -31.35 -9.97
N LEU A 162 40.44 -30.29 -10.77
CA LEU A 162 41.53 -29.42 -11.19
C LEU A 162 41.39 -28.07 -10.48
N THR A 163 42.51 -27.46 -10.11
CA THR A 163 42.51 -26.20 -9.34
C THR A 163 43.77 -25.41 -9.68
N GLY A 164 43.59 -24.14 -10.04
CA GLY A 164 44.65 -23.19 -10.36
C GLY A 164 45.29 -22.55 -9.13
N GLY A 165 45.55 -21.24 -9.20
CA GLY A 165 46.32 -20.50 -8.20
C GLY A 165 45.95 -19.01 -8.14
N ASN A 166 46.96 -18.16 -8.06
CA ASN A 166 46.81 -16.69 -7.99
C ASN A 166 47.52 -16.01 -9.19
N GLU A 167 47.53 -16.66 -10.35
CA GLU A 167 48.21 -16.30 -11.60
C GLU A 167 47.33 -16.78 -12.76
N GLU A 168 47.31 -16.11 -13.92
CA GLU A 168 46.50 -16.52 -15.09
C GLU A 168 46.82 -17.97 -15.52
N ASN A 169 45.82 -18.85 -15.44
CA ASN A 169 45.91 -20.29 -15.65
C ASN A 169 45.10 -20.73 -16.88
N THR A 170 45.45 -21.90 -17.42
CA THR A 170 44.64 -22.55 -18.46
C THR A 170 44.39 -23.99 -18.05
N ILE A 171 43.16 -24.30 -17.67
CA ILE A 171 42.74 -25.62 -17.21
C ILE A 171 41.97 -26.29 -18.36
N ASN A 172 42.45 -27.45 -18.81
CA ASN A 172 41.77 -28.27 -19.83
C ASN A 172 41.52 -29.66 -19.23
N ALA A 173 40.27 -29.97 -18.86
CA ALA A 173 39.96 -31.21 -18.15
C ALA A 173 39.88 -32.42 -19.09
N LYS A 174 38.99 -32.33 -20.10
CA LYS A 174 38.81 -33.11 -21.35
C LYS A 174 37.52 -33.91 -21.41
N ALA A 175 37.33 -34.90 -20.55
CA ALA A 175 36.25 -35.87 -20.70
C ALA A 175 36.01 -36.64 -19.40
N GLY A 176 34.75 -36.76 -19.00
CA GLY A 176 34.36 -37.11 -17.64
C GLY A 176 33.65 -35.93 -17.00
N ASN A 177 33.03 -36.13 -15.84
CA ASN A 177 32.37 -35.05 -15.11
C ASN A 177 33.38 -34.43 -14.16
N ASP A 178 33.90 -33.27 -14.49
CA ASP A 178 35.05 -32.63 -13.86
C ASP A 178 34.67 -31.50 -12.91
N THR A 179 35.61 -31.07 -12.07
CA THR A 179 35.46 -29.86 -11.24
C THR A 179 36.67 -28.97 -11.39
N LEU A 180 36.50 -27.83 -12.04
CA LEU A 180 37.54 -26.86 -12.35
C LEU A 180 37.37 -25.64 -11.43
N ILE A 181 38.46 -25.22 -10.82
CA ILE A 181 38.54 -23.97 -10.06
C ILE A 181 39.72 -23.17 -10.60
N GLY A 182 39.50 -21.93 -11.01
CA GLY A 182 40.57 -21.01 -11.38
C GLY A 182 41.34 -20.56 -10.14
N GLY A 183 40.90 -19.48 -9.52
CA GLY A 183 41.39 -18.98 -8.25
C GLY A 183 41.42 -17.45 -8.20
N ALA A 184 42.50 -16.86 -8.71
CA ALA A 184 42.61 -15.41 -8.89
C ALA A 184 43.56 -15.06 -10.05
N GLY A 185 43.13 -14.14 -10.91
CA GLY A 185 43.75 -13.84 -12.21
C GLY A 185 42.81 -14.21 -13.35
N ASP A 186 43.00 -13.62 -14.54
CA ASP A 186 42.11 -13.81 -15.70
C ASP A 186 42.25 -15.23 -16.30
N ASP A 187 41.56 -16.23 -15.73
CA ASP A 187 41.74 -17.65 -16.01
C ASP A 187 40.96 -18.15 -17.25
N THR A 188 41.36 -19.31 -17.77
CA THR A 188 40.63 -20.02 -18.84
C THR A 188 40.37 -21.46 -18.43
N LEU A 189 39.11 -21.79 -18.19
CA LEU A 189 38.64 -23.12 -17.79
C LEU A 189 37.89 -23.76 -18.96
N ASN A 190 38.41 -24.87 -19.48
CA ASN A 190 37.76 -25.74 -20.45
C ASN A 190 37.46 -27.09 -19.78
N GLY A 191 36.18 -27.42 -19.61
CA GLY A 191 35.71 -28.74 -19.19
C GLY A 191 35.96 -29.79 -20.27
N GLY A 192 34.94 -30.09 -21.07
CA GLY A 192 35.04 -30.85 -22.32
C GLY A 192 33.81 -31.72 -22.60
N ASP A 193 34.02 -33.03 -22.74
CA ASP A 193 32.97 -34.03 -22.91
C ASP A 193 32.49 -34.53 -21.53
N GLY A 194 31.60 -33.79 -20.87
CA GLY A 194 31.27 -34.00 -19.46
C GLY A 194 29.97 -33.33 -18.99
N ASN A 195 29.66 -33.48 -17.71
CA ASN A 195 28.79 -32.55 -16.99
C ASN A 195 29.65 -31.93 -15.89
N ASP A 196 30.19 -30.75 -16.17
CA ASP A 196 31.30 -30.17 -15.45
C ASP A 196 30.88 -29.06 -14.49
N ILE A 197 31.67 -28.85 -13.44
CA ILE A 197 31.47 -27.79 -12.46
C ILE A 197 32.63 -26.79 -12.59
N LEU A 198 32.33 -25.55 -12.95
CA LEU A 198 33.32 -24.48 -13.17
C LEU A 198 33.14 -23.36 -12.13
N THR A 199 34.19 -23.06 -11.39
CA THR A 199 34.32 -21.84 -10.58
C THR A 199 35.48 -21.03 -11.13
N GLY A 200 35.22 -19.77 -11.49
CA GLY A 200 36.26 -18.83 -11.88
C GLY A 200 37.09 -18.42 -10.67
N GLY A 201 36.50 -17.58 -9.82
CA GLY A 201 37.14 -17.00 -8.64
C GLY A 201 37.18 -15.49 -8.75
N ALA A 202 38.38 -14.90 -8.72
CA ALA A 202 38.57 -13.45 -8.75
C ALA A 202 39.34 -12.96 -10.00
N ASP A 203 39.01 -11.75 -10.45
CA ASP A 203 39.40 -11.15 -11.75
C ASP A 203 38.47 -11.63 -12.92
N SER A 204 38.87 -11.65 -14.21
CA SER A 204 37.88 -11.81 -15.33
C SER A 204 38.06 -13.09 -16.16
N ASP A 205 37.22 -14.10 -15.92
CA ASP A 205 37.47 -15.45 -16.43
C ASP A 205 36.80 -15.80 -17.77
N LEU A 206 37.32 -16.86 -18.42
CA LEU A 206 36.68 -17.57 -19.52
C LEU A 206 36.28 -18.98 -19.06
N LEU A 207 34.98 -19.18 -18.84
CA LEU A 207 34.40 -20.43 -18.37
C LEU A 207 33.68 -21.12 -19.54
N ASN A 208 34.26 -22.24 -19.99
CA ASN A 208 33.78 -23.04 -21.11
C ASN A 208 33.53 -24.46 -20.61
N GLY A 209 32.25 -24.86 -20.41
CA GLY A 209 31.89 -26.23 -20.02
C GLY A 209 32.21 -27.18 -21.16
N GLY A 210 31.30 -27.30 -22.12
CA GLY A 210 31.60 -27.79 -23.46
C GLY A 210 30.48 -28.62 -24.06
N ALA A 211 30.35 -29.87 -23.63
CA ALA A 211 29.54 -30.88 -24.28
C ALA A 211 28.83 -31.83 -23.29
N GLY A 212 27.98 -31.29 -22.43
CA GLY A 212 26.93 -32.07 -21.75
C GLY A 212 25.85 -31.21 -21.10
N ILE A 213 25.90 -31.08 -19.78
CA ILE A 213 25.09 -30.13 -18.99
C ILE A 213 26.00 -29.58 -17.90
N ASP A 214 26.49 -28.37 -18.13
CA ASP A 214 27.60 -27.80 -17.37
C ASP A 214 27.13 -26.70 -16.42
N LYS A 215 27.76 -26.59 -15.25
CA LYS A 215 27.32 -25.73 -14.15
C LYS A 215 28.41 -24.75 -13.71
N VAL A 216 28.11 -23.45 -13.77
CA VAL A 216 28.92 -22.44 -13.08
C VAL A 216 28.56 -22.41 -11.58
N VAL A 217 29.56 -22.27 -10.72
CA VAL A 217 29.39 -22.11 -9.25
C VAL A 217 30.25 -20.95 -8.78
N GLU A 218 29.65 -19.94 -8.18
CA GLU A 218 30.34 -18.74 -7.68
C GLU A 218 29.77 -18.29 -6.33
N SER A 219 30.60 -17.68 -5.47
CA SER A 219 30.17 -17.30 -4.12
C SER A 219 30.92 -16.09 -3.53
N GLY A 220 30.21 -15.18 -2.87
CA GLY A 220 30.84 -14.02 -2.23
C GLY A 220 29.88 -13.02 -1.61
N ASP A 221 30.38 -12.26 -0.63
CA ASP A 221 29.66 -11.17 0.05
C ASP A 221 29.62 -9.91 -0.84
N LEU A 222 28.80 -9.98 -1.89
CA LEU A 222 28.77 -9.04 -3.00
C LEU A 222 27.39 -8.40 -3.19
N ALA A 223 27.35 -7.06 -3.15
CA ALA A 223 26.12 -6.28 -3.31
C ALA A 223 25.32 -6.55 -4.60
N LYS A 224 25.90 -7.16 -5.64
CA LYS A 224 25.15 -7.74 -6.77
C LYS A 224 25.93 -8.83 -7.51
N PHE A 225 25.23 -9.91 -7.83
CA PHE A 225 25.54 -10.86 -8.90
C PHE A 225 24.61 -10.58 -10.10
N ILE A 226 25.10 -10.70 -11.33
CA ILE A 226 24.28 -10.68 -12.55
C ILE A 226 24.67 -11.86 -13.44
N LEU A 227 23.71 -12.75 -13.72
CA LEU A 227 23.89 -13.89 -14.62
C LEU A 227 23.08 -13.71 -15.90
N THR A 228 23.72 -14.06 -17.02
CA THR A 228 23.11 -14.13 -18.34
C THR A 228 23.66 -15.35 -19.09
N ASN A 229 22.99 -15.79 -20.17
CA ASN A 229 23.43 -16.92 -21.01
C ASN A 229 24.91 -16.93 -21.45
N ASN A 230 25.60 -15.79 -21.40
CA ASN A 230 26.98 -15.63 -21.89
C ASN A 230 27.94 -14.92 -20.92
N ARG A 231 27.46 -14.46 -19.75
CA ARG A 231 28.25 -13.65 -18.81
C ARG A 231 27.77 -13.82 -17.38
N LEU A 232 28.73 -13.89 -16.46
CA LEU A 232 28.53 -13.67 -15.02
C LEU A 232 29.22 -12.35 -14.63
N ILE A 233 28.63 -11.61 -13.69
CA ILE A 233 29.24 -10.46 -13.02
C ILE A 233 29.12 -10.75 -11.54
N ALA A 234 30.25 -10.96 -10.86
CA ALA A 234 30.33 -11.41 -9.47
C ALA A 234 31.65 -10.91 -8.84
N ASN A 235 32.54 -11.82 -8.42
CA ASN A 235 33.92 -11.55 -7.99
C ASN A 235 34.83 -11.09 -9.16
N GLY A 236 34.21 -10.81 -10.31
CA GLY A 236 34.79 -10.84 -11.64
C GLY A 236 33.79 -10.43 -12.72
N VAL A 237 34.19 -10.57 -13.98
CA VAL A 237 33.37 -10.26 -15.16
C VAL A 237 33.61 -11.32 -16.24
N ASP A 238 32.92 -12.44 -16.09
CA ASP A 238 33.28 -13.69 -16.75
C ASP A 238 32.56 -13.84 -18.09
N VAL A 239 33.13 -14.65 -18.97
CA VAL A 239 32.54 -15.08 -20.24
C VAL A 239 32.15 -16.54 -20.11
N LEU A 240 30.86 -16.83 -20.26
CA LEU A 240 30.29 -18.18 -20.19
C LEU A 240 30.06 -18.73 -21.60
N LEU A 241 30.50 -19.96 -21.84
CA LEU A 241 30.29 -20.74 -23.06
C LEU A 241 29.89 -22.18 -22.68
N GLY A 242 28.75 -22.69 -23.18
CA GLY A 242 28.28 -24.04 -22.81
C GLY A 242 28.15 -24.19 -21.29
N ILE A 243 27.18 -23.47 -20.71
CA ILE A 243 26.86 -23.47 -19.28
C ILE A 243 25.34 -23.44 -19.18
N GLU A 244 24.73 -24.56 -18.82
CA GLU A 244 23.28 -24.76 -18.79
C GLU A 244 22.70 -24.63 -17.38
N GLN A 245 23.54 -24.64 -16.34
CA GLN A 245 23.12 -24.44 -14.96
C GLN A 245 24.01 -23.42 -14.24
N ALA A 246 23.50 -22.82 -13.17
CA ALA A 246 24.29 -22.00 -12.28
C ALA A 246 23.97 -22.27 -10.81
N GLN A 247 24.92 -21.99 -9.93
CA GLN A 247 24.66 -21.73 -8.52
C GLN A 247 25.43 -20.50 -8.08
N LEU A 248 24.71 -19.56 -7.46
CA LEU A 248 25.25 -18.32 -6.94
C LEU A 248 24.89 -18.25 -5.45
N THR A 249 25.91 -18.06 -4.60
CA THR A 249 25.73 -17.93 -3.15
C THR A 249 26.28 -16.59 -2.67
N GLY A 250 25.46 -15.83 -1.93
CA GLY A 250 25.84 -14.55 -1.34
C GLY A 250 26.71 -14.69 -0.09
N GLY A 251 26.47 -13.82 0.90
CA GLY A 251 27.37 -13.60 2.03
C GLY A 251 26.69 -13.38 3.37
N LYS A 252 26.80 -12.14 3.89
CA LYS A 252 26.28 -11.69 5.20
C LYS A 252 25.84 -10.23 5.21
N SER A 253 25.86 -9.61 4.04
CA SER A 253 25.48 -8.25 3.76
C SER A 253 24.43 -8.32 2.67
N TRP A 254 23.50 -7.37 2.58
CA TRP A 254 22.52 -7.30 1.49
C TRP A 254 23.16 -7.52 0.11
N ASN A 255 22.70 -8.54 -0.59
CA ASN A 255 23.11 -8.96 -1.92
C ASN A 255 21.91 -8.87 -2.89
N THR A 256 22.20 -8.96 -4.18
CA THR A 256 21.16 -9.09 -5.20
C THR A 256 21.61 -10.14 -6.20
N LEU A 257 20.91 -11.26 -6.27
CA LEU A 257 21.24 -12.38 -7.15
C LEU A 257 20.29 -12.33 -8.35
N ASP A 258 20.73 -11.70 -9.44
CA ASP A 258 19.89 -11.44 -10.62
C ASP A 258 20.25 -12.39 -11.77
N ALA A 259 19.49 -13.47 -11.90
CA ALA A 259 19.59 -14.45 -12.98
C ALA A 259 18.54 -14.24 -14.10
N SER A 260 17.82 -13.11 -14.11
CA SER A 260 16.71 -12.85 -15.05
C SER A 260 17.12 -12.79 -16.54
N GLY A 261 18.42 -12.74 -16.83
CA GLY A 261 18.98 -12.88 -18.18
C GLY A 261 19.44 -14.30 -18.55
N PHE A 262 19.21 -15.30 -17.68
CA PHE A 262 19.56 -16.70 -17.89
C PHE A 262 18.35 -17.54 -18.28
N SER A 263 18.51 -18.34 -19.33
CA SER A 263 17.42 -19.09 -19.99
C SER A 263 17.86 -20.44 -20.57
N LEU A 264 19.09 -20.88 -20.28
CA LEU A 264 19.65 -22.14 -20.81
C LEU A 264 19.23 -23.37 -19.98
N GLY A 265 18.93 -23.16 -18.70
CA GLY A 265 18.49 -24.19 -17.76
C GLY A 265 18.31 -23.60 -16.36
N SER A 266 18.30 -24.46 -15.35
CA SER A 266 17.94 -24.12 -13.97
C SER A 266 19.07 -23.43 -13.20
N VAL A 267 18.74 -22.44 -12.36
CA VAL A 267 19.66 -21.82 -11.40
C VAL A 267 19.33 -22.20 -9.95
N THR A 268 20.34 -22.17 -9.09
CA THR A 268 20.20 -22.18 -7.63
C THR A 268 20.74 -20.87 -7.08
N LEU A 269 19.90 -20.07 -6.45
CA LEU A 269 20.26 -18.81 -5.82
C LEU A 269 20.13 -18.95 -4.31
N ASP A 270 21.11 -18.46 -3.57
CA ASP A 270 21.25 -18.60 -2.12
C ASP A 270 21.77 -17.26 -1.60
N GLY A 271 20.92 -16.45 -0.96
CA GLY A 271 21.30 -15.12 -0.47
C GLY A 271 22.29 -15.21 0.69
N GLY A 272 21.89 -15.96 1.71
CA GLY A 272 22.73 -16.41 2.82
C GLY A 272 22.52 -15.62 4.10
N GLY A 273 22.21 -14.32 4.04
CA GLY A 273 21.78 -13.57 5.22
C GLY A 273 22.05 -12.06 5.21
N SER A 274 21.15 -11.36 5.92
CA SER A 274 20.77 -9.96 5.75
C SER A 274 19.95 -9.74 4.48
N ASP A 275 18.79 -9.07 4.61
CA ASP A 275 17.77 -8.76 3.57
C ASP A 275 18.27 -8.77 2.10
N ASP A 276 18.00 -9.86 1.38
CA ASP A 276 18.50 -10.15 0.04
C ASP A 276 17.43 -9.97 -1.06
N SER A 277 17.85 -10.02 -2.33
CA SER A 277 16.92 -9.95 -3.48
C SER A 277 17.32 -10.91 -4.60
N LEU A 278 16.53 -11.96 -4.78
CA LEU A 278 16.77 -13.10 -5.65
C LEU A 278 15.79 -13.09 -6.83
N PHE A 279 16.31 -13.14 -8.05
CA PHE A 279 15.53 -13.20 -9.29
C PHE A 279 15.96 -14.40 -10.12
N GLY A 280 15.06 -15.36 -10.33
CA GLY A 280 15.27 -16.53 -11.19
C GLY A 280 15.40 -16.19 -12.67
N GLY A 281 15.57 -17.22 -13.49
CA GLY A 281 15.75 -17.15 -14.94
C GLY A 281 14.43 -17.28 -15.71
N THR A 282 14.30 -18.34 -16.51
CA THR A 282 13.08 -18.67 -17.27
C THR A 282 12.77 -20.18 -17.25
N GLN A 283 13.20 -20.87 -16.20
CA GLN A 283 13.24 -22.33 -16.07
C GLN A 283 12.91 -22.70 -14.62
N SER A 284 12.71 -23.99 -14.32
CA SER A 284 12.43 -24.42 -12.94
C SER A 284 13.66 -24.24 -12.04
N ASP A 285 13.60 -23.24 -11.17
CA ASP A 285 14.71 -22.73 -10.36
C ASP A 285 14.52 -22.99 -8.85
N GLN A 286 15.59 -22.78 -8.08
CA GLN A 286 15.53 -22.81 -6.62
C GLN A 286 16.14 -21.52 -6.04
N LEU A 287 15.35 -20.80 -5.25
CA LEU A 287 15.74 -19.58 -4.54
C LEU A 287 15.71 -19.86 -3.04
N ILE A 288 16.78 -19.52 -2.33
CA ILE A 288 16.95 -19.61 -0.88
C ILE A 288 17.31 -18.21 -0.36
N GLY A 289 16.49 -17.62 0.49
CA GLY A 289 16.78 -16.34 1.16
C GLY A 289 17.90 -16.52 2.19
N GLY A 290 17.52 -16.85 3.43
CA GLY A 290 18.44 -17.15 4.53
C GLY A 290 17.98 -16.58 5.87
N ASP A 291 18.76 -15.62 6.40
CA ASP A 291 18.46 -14.85 7.61
C ASP A 291 18.11 -13.39 7.18
N GLY A 292 16.87 -13.00 6.88
CA GLY A 292 16.60 -11.67 6.31
C GLY A 292 15.13 -11.27 6.08
N PHE A 293 14.91 -10.10 5.49
CA PHE A 293 13.62 -9.72 4.88
C PHE A 293 13.75 -9.83 3.36
N ASP A 294 13.74 -11.05 2.84
CA ASP A 294 14.24 -11.38 1.52
C ASP A 294 13.15 -11.28 0.44
N PHE A 295 13.54 -10.90 -0.77
CA PHE A 295 12.65 -10.83 -1.93
C PHE A 295 12.96 -11.96 -2.91
N LEU A 296 12.04 -12.91 -3.07
CA LEU A 296 12.20 -14.11 -3.90
C LEU A 296 11.22 -14.09 -5.08
N ASP A 297 11.75 -14.00 -6.30
CA ASP A 297 10.98 -13.92 -7.54
C ASP A 297 11.55 -14.89 -8.58
N GLY A 298 10.96 -16.09 -8.64
CA GLY A 298 11.41 -17.18 -9.51
C GLY A 298 11.32 -16.89 -11.01
N LYS A 299 10.51 -15.89 -11.40
CA LYS A 299 10.07 -15.64 -12.78
C LYS A 299 9.24 -16.82 -13.31
N ALA A 300 9.35 -17.08 -14.61
CA ALA A 300 8.56 -18.06 -15.31
C ALA A 300 9.23 -19.45 -15.23
N GLY A 301 8.88 -20.23 -14.21
CA GLY A 301 9.43 -21.56 -14.00
C GLY A 301 8.42 -22.57 -13.44
N PHE A 302 8.87 -23.39 -12.50
CA PHE A 302 8.05 -24.18 -11.55
C PHE A 302 8.88 -24.22 -10.27
N ASP A 303 8.85 -23.14 -9.51
CA ASP A 303 10.05 -22.73 -8.75
C ASP A 303 9.94 -23.08 -7.27
N ILE A 304 11.08 -23.37 -6.65
CA ILE A 304 11.16 -23.67 -5.22
C ILE A 304 11.67 -22.40 -4.53
N LEU A 305 10.80 -21.74 -3.80
CA LEU A 305 11.11 -20.52 -3.05
C LEU A 305 11.16 -20.85 -1.56
N ILE A 306 12.31 -20.65 -0.94
CA ILE A 306 12.58 -20.89 0.48
C ILE A 306 13.08 -19.57 1.05
N GLY A 307 12.31 -18.92 1.90
CA GLY A 307 12.71 -17.69 2.61
C GLY A 307 13.74 -18.03 3.67
N GLY A 308 13.29 -18.30 4.89
CA GLY A 308 14.11 -18.95 5.92
C GLY A 308 13.80 -18.53 7.34
N THR A 309 14.30 -17.36 7.74
CA THR A 309 13.96 -16.68 9.00
C THR A 309 13.97 -15.17 8.81
N GLY A 310 12.91 -14.50 9.27
CA GLY A 310 12.67 -13.08 9.02
C GLY A 310 11.34 -12.85 8.31
N GLY A 311 11.23 -11.88 7.40
CA GLY A 311 9.92 -11.48 6.85
C GLY A 311 9.95 -11.35 5.34
N ASP A 312 9.66 -12.45 4.66
CA ASP A 312 10.01 -12.64 3.26
C ASP A 312 8.88 -12.28 2.31
N THR A 313 9.23 -12.03 1.04
CA THR A 313 8.28 -11.68 -0.01
C THR A 313 8.48 -12.54 -1.25
N TYR A 314 7.48 -13.37 -1.52
CA TYR A 314 7.43 -14.36 -2.58
C TYR A 314 6.63 -13.84 -3.78
N VAL A 315 7.17 -13.93 -5.00
CA VAL A 315 6.44 -13.63 -6.25
C VAL A 315 6.12 -14.91 -6.99
N LEU A 316 4.83 -15.15 -7.25
CA LEU A 316 4.33 -16.37 -7.91
C LEU A 316 3.68 -16.04 -9.27
N ASP A 317 4.18 -16.65 -10.34
CA ASP A 317 3.57 -16.60 -11.68
C ASP A 317 3.00 -17.94 -12.16
N ASN A 318 3.36 -19.05 -11.49
CA ASN A 318 2.94 -20.39 -11.83
C ASN A 318 2.11 -21.08 -10.74
N VAL A 319 1.09 -21.83 -11.16
CA VAL A 319 0.30 -22.73 -10.28
C VAL A 319 1.06 -23.99 -9.83
N ARG A 320 2.39 -24.00 -9.97
CA ARG A 320 3.30 -25.07 -9.56
C ARG A 320 4.51 -24.58 -8.77
N ASP A 321 4.60 -23.28 -8.52
CA ASP A 321 5.62 -22.73 -7.65
C ASP A 321 5.33 -23.19 -6.21
N VAL A 322 6.39 -23.48 -5.47
CA VAL A 322 6.35 -24.06 -4.13
C VAL A 322 7.08 -23.14 -3.18
N ILE A 323 6.32 -22.41 -2.38
CA ILE A 323 6.83 -21.76 -1.18
C ILE A 323 7.08 -22.84 -0.12
N SER A 324 8.21 -22.73 0.56
CA SER A 324 8.63 -23.63 1.63
C SER A 324 9.04 -22.82 2.87
N GLU A 325 8.09 -22.11 3.49
CA GLU A 325 8.35 -21.47 4.77
C GLU A 325 8.46 -22.49 5.91
N THR A 326 9.38 -22.22 6.84
CA THR A 326 9.72 -23.09 7.97
C THR A 326 9.98 -22.35 9.28
N SER A 327 10.04 -21.01 9.28
CA SER A 327 9.99 -20.26 10.54
C SER A 327 8.64 -20.46 11.23
N THR A 328 8.61 -20.23 12.54
CA THR A 328 7.36 -20.24 13.33
C THR A 328 7.36 -19.09 14.35
N ALA A 329 8.02 -17.98 14.03
CA ALA A 329 8.21 -16.87 14.95
C ALA A 329 7.08 -15.84 14.80
N THR A 330 6.33 -15.57 15.86
CA THR A 330 5.11 -14.74 15.82
C THR A 330 5.37 -13.22 15.75
N TYR A 331 6.47 -12.82 15.13
CA TYR A 331 6.88 -11.43 14.82
C TYR A 331 7.50 -11.33 13.41
N GLU A 332 7.66 -12.46 12.75
CA GLU A 332 7.99 -12.65 11.34
C GLU A 332 6.65 -12.64 10.57
N TYR A 333 6.63 -12.17 9.33
CA TYR A 333 5.41 -11.85 8.57
C TYR A 333 5.67 -12.05 7.08
N ASP A 334 5.22 -13.18 6.56
CA ASP A 334 5.60 -13.63 5.22
C ASP A 334 4.50 -13.34 4.19
N ARG A 335 4.91 -12.75 3.06
CA ARG A 335 4.00 -12.22 2.04
C ARG A 335 4.11 -12.96 0.71
N VAL A 336 2.96 -13.30 0.13
CA VAL A 336 2.82 -13.83 -1.22
C VAL A 336 2.21 -12.78 -2.16
N LEU A 337 2.92 -12.47 -3.24
CA LEU A 337 2.48 -11.66 -4.38
C LEU A 337 2.13 -12.62 -5.53
N SER A 338 0.89 -13.07 -5.61
CA SER A 338 0.47 -14.06 -6.59
C SER A 338 -0.21 -13.44 -7.81
N SER A 339 0.15 -13.86 -9.02
CA SER A 339 -0.61 -13.57 -10.25
C SER A 339 -1.53 -14.72 -10.68
N VAL A 340 -1.59 -15.78 -9.86
CA VAL A 340 -2.44 -16.97 -10.02
C VAL A 340 -3.35 -17.18 -8.81
N THR A 341 -4.36 -18.05 -8.94
CA THR A 341 -5.14 -18.52 -7.79
C THR A 341 -4.23 -19.27 -6.83
N TYR A 342 -4.22 -18.87 -5.55
CA TYR A 342 -3.28 -19.40 -4.55
C TYR A 342 -3.95 -19.69 -3.20
N THR A 343 -3.32 -20.59 -2.44
CA THR A 343 -3.72 -20.99 -1.08
C THR A 343 -2.47 -20.92 -0.21
N LEU A 344 -2.50 -20.15 0.88
CA LEU A 344 -1.36 -20.00 1.78
C LEU A 344 -0.97 -21.36 2.39
N GLY A 345 0.33 -21.64 2.39
CA GLY A 345 0.95 -22.72 3.17
C GLY A 345 0.91 -22.43 4.68
N ALA A 346 1.63 -23.22 5.47
CA ALA A 346 1.85 -22.89 6.88
C ALA A 346 2.90 -21.77 7.00
N ASN A 347 2.76 -20.93 8.03
CA ASN A 347 3.64 -19.77 8.31
C ASN A 347 3.75 -18.85 7.08
N LEU A 348 2.59 -18.35 6.64
CA LEU A 348 2.45 -17.30 5.64
C LEU A 348 1.21 -16.48 6.05
N GLU A 349 1.33 -15.16 6.11
CA GLU A 349 0.32 -14.29 6.75
C GLU A 349 -0.29 -13.27 5.79
N GLU A 350 0.39 -12.86 4.72
CA GLU A 350 -0.14 -11.89 3.74
C GLU A 350 -0.24 -12.49 2.33
N LEU A 351 -1.44 -12.45 1.72
CA LEU A 351 -1.65 -12.81 0.31
C LEU A 351 -2.18 -11.59 -0.45
N THR A 352 -1.40 -11.07 -1.40
CA THR A 352 -1.88 -10.09 -2.38
C THR A 352 -2.02 -10.75 -3.74
N LEU A 353 -3.25 -10.73 -4.28
CA LEU A 353 -3.54 -11.09 -5.65
C LEU A 353 -3.18 -9.92 -6.58
N THR A 354 -2.58 -10.23 -7.71
CA THR A 354 -2.02 -9.25 -8.66
C THR A 354 -2.60 -9.44 -10.07
N GLY A 355 -2.19 -8.59 -11.02
CA GLY A 355 -2.72 -8.61 -12.38
C GLY A 355 -4.19 -8.19 -12.46
N THR A 356 -4.90 -8.70 -13.46
CA THR A 356 -6.31 -8.35 -13.78
C THR A 356 -7.16 -9.56 -14.16
N ALA A 357 -6.68 -10.77 -13.88
CA ALA A 357 -7.45 -11.99 -14.07
C ALA A 357 -8.36 -12.25 -12.85
N ALA A 358 -9.54 -12.83 -13.08
CA ALA A 358 -10.35 -13.37 -11.99
C ALA A 358 -9.66 -14.60 -11.40
N ILE A 359 -8.97 -14.40 -10.27
CA ILE A 359 -8.22 -15.40 -9.51
C ILE A 359 -8.69 -15.36 -8.05
N ASN A 360 -8.43 -16.41 -7.28
CA ASN A 360 -8.93 -16.55 -5.92
C ASN A 360 -7.79 -16.63 -4.91
N GLY A 361 -8.08 -16.17 -3.68
CA GLY A 361 -7.18 -16.29 -2.55
C GLY A 361 -7.77 -17.23 -1.50
N THR A 362 -6.92 -17.97 -0.80
CA THR A 362 -7.32 -18.77 0.37
C THR A 362 -6.20 -18.72 1.39
N GLY A 363 -6.52 -18.46 2.65
CA GLY A 363 -5.59 -18.46 3.76
C GLY A 363 -5.37 -19.87 4.33
N ASN A 364 -5.03 -19.93 5.62
CA ASN A 364 -4.58 -21.13 6.31
C ASN A 364 -5.30 -21.39 7.65
N GLY A 365 -4.62 -21.20 8.78
CA GLY A 365 -5.07 -21.45 10.15
C GLY A 365 -4.40 -20.49 11.14
N LEU A 366 -3.98 -19.33 10.62
CA LEU A 366 -3.33 -18.20 11.28
C LEU A 366 -4.09 -16.95 10.86
N ASN A 367 -3.94 -15.85 11.61
CA ASN A 367 -4.44 -14.55 11.21
C ASN A 367 -3.86 -14.16 9.85
N ASN A 368 -4.69 -14.04 8.82
CA ASN A 368 -4.29 -13.82 7.44
C ASN A 368 -4.85 -12.51 6.88
N LYS A 369 -4.00 -11.74 6.20
CA LYS A 369 -4.41 -10.57 5.42
C LYS A 369 -4.45 -10.96 3.94
N ILE A 370 -5.65 -11.07 3.37
CA ILE A 370 -5.87 -11.44 1.98
C ILE A 370 -6.43 -10.23 1.23
N THR A 371 -5.74 -9.84 0.16
CA THR A 371 -6.04 -8.63 -0.60
C THR A 371 -6.17 -8.94 -2.09
N GLY A 372 -7.33 -8.68 -2.70
CA GLY A 372 -7.69 -9.02 -4.07
C GLY A 372 -7.04 -8.16 -5.16
N ASN A 373 -7.41 -8.37 -6.41
CA ASN A 373 -7.04 -7.54 -7.56
C ASN A 373 -8.25 -6.78 -8.11
N THR A 374 -8.16 -6.14 -9.28
CA THR A 374 -9.27 -5.31 -9.83
C THR A 374 -10.28 -6.12 -10.66
N ALA A 375 -10.56 -7.35 -10.25
CA ALA A 375 -11.48 -8.27 -10.92
C ALA A 375 -12.13 -9.16 -9.87
N ASN A 376 -13.29 -9.74 -10.17
CA ASN A 376 -14.01 -10.63 -9.26
C ASN A 376 -13.09 -11.76 -8.72
N ASN A 377 -12.89 -11.79 -7.41
CA ASN A 377 -12.15 -12.77 -6.66
C ASN A 377 -13.10 -13.47 -5.66
N THR A 378 -12.77 -14.71 -5.29
CA THR A 378 -13.23 -15.30 -4.04
C THR A 378 -12.05 -15.29 -3.08
N LEU A 379 -12.21 -14.62 -1.93
CA LEU A 379 -11.23 -14.59 -0.85
C LEU A 379 -11.80 -15.39 0.33
N ASN A 380 -11.02 -16.33 0.84
CA ASN A 380 -11.39 -17.17 1.97
C ASN A 380 -10.27 -17.10 3.03
N GLY A 381 -10.54 -16.57 4.22
CA GLY A 381 -9.56 -16.48 5.31
C GLY A 381 -9.17 -17.87 5.80
N GLY A 382 -10.12 -18.55 6.43
CA GLY A 382 -10.06 -19.97 6.78
C GLY A 382 -10.31 -20.19 8.26
N ALA A 383 -9.35 -19.79 9.11
CA ALA A 383 -9.47 -19.78 10.56
C ALA A 383 -8.35 -18.93 11.17
N GLY A 384 -8.69 -17.86 11.89
CA GLY A 384 -7.72 -16.88 12.33
C GLY A 384 -8.38 -15.66 12.96
N PHE A 385 -7.84 -14.49 12.67
CA PHE A 385 -8.51 -13.20 12.79
C PHE A 385 -8.08 -12.47 11.51
N ASP A 386 -8.88 -12.65 10.47
CA ASP A 386 -8.47 -12.45 9.09
C ASP A 386 -8.94 -11.08 8.57
N ILE A 387 -8.21 -10.51 7.63
CA ILE A 387 -8.54 -9.23 6.99
C ILE A 387 -8.69 -9.48 5.49
N LEU A 388 -9.92 -9.36 4.99
CA LEU A 388 -10.28 -9.65 3.60
C LEU A 388 -10.67 -8.36 2.87
N ASP A 389 -9.80 -7.90 1.98
CA ASP A 389 -10.03 -6.75 1.10
C ASP A 389 -10.17 -7.23 -0.35
N GLY A 390 -11.37 -7.17 -0.91
CA GLY A 390 -11.59 -7.50 -2.32
C GLY A 390 -10.85 -6.57 -3.29
N LYS A 391 -10.68 -5.29 -2.90
CA LYS A 391 -10.60 -4.14 -3.81
C LYS A 391 -11.79 -4.12 -4.80
N GLY A 392 -11.72 -3.22 -5.79
CA GLY A 392 -12.78 -3.07 -6.78
C GLY A 392 -12.95 -4.25 -7.73
N GLY A 393 -13.93 -5.11 -7.43
CA GLY A 393 -14.44 -6.15 -8.32
C GLY A 393 -15.97 -6.29 -8.20
N VAL A 394 -16.44 -7.53 -8.02
CA VAL A 394 -17.72 -7.87 -7.37
C VAL A 394 -17.44 -9.22 -6.72
N ASP A 395 -17.18 -9.18 -5.43
CA ASP A 395 -16.31 -10.15 -4.78
C ASP A 395 -17.07 -11.06 -3.83
N THR A 396 -16.42 -12.14 -3.37
CA THR A 396 -16.98 -13.04 -2.37
C THR A 396 -15.95 -13.22 -1.27
N LEU A 397 -16.26 -12.68 -0.10
CA LEU A 397 -15.41 -12.70 1.08
C LEU A 397 -15.98 -13.72 2.08
N ILE A 398 -15.13 -14.60 2.58
CA ILE A 398 -15.48 -15.69 3.49
C ILE A 398 -14.44 -15.68 4.59
N GLY A 399 -14.78 -15.27 5.80
CA GLY A 399 -13.86 -15.25 6.95
C GLY A 399 -13.54 -16.69 7.38
N GLY A 400 -14.34 -17.22 8.29
CA GLY A 400 -14.54 -18.66 8.44
C GLY A 400 -14.61 -19.14 9.89
N SER A 401 -13.71 -18.66 10.76
CA SER A 401 -13.82 -18.83 12.22
C SER A 401 -12.77 -18.00 12.97
N GLY A 402 -13.25 -17.21 13.94
CA GLY A 402 -12.54 -16.09 14.56
C GLY A 402 -13.19 -14.76 14.21
N ASP A 403 -12.78 -13.68 14.87
CA ASP A 403 -13.40 -12.36 14.69
C ASP A 403 -12.78 -11.67 13.44
N ASP A 404 -13.39 -11.85 12.27
CA ASP A 404 -12.80 -11.46 10.98
C ASP A 404 -13.20 -10.03 10.56
N THR A 405 -12.42 -9.43 9.65
CA THR A 405 -12.62 -8.07 9.13
C THR A 405 -12.75 -8.05 7.60
N TYR A 406 -13.91 -7.63 7.13
CA TYR A 406 -14.32 -7.56 5.74
C TYR A 406 -14.29 -6.13 5.22
N ILE A 407 -13.43 -5.82 4.26
CA ILE A 407 -13.35 -4.49 3.61
C ILE A 407 -14.17 -4.51 2.32
N VAL A 408 -15.15 -3.61 2.23
CA VAL A 408 -16.15 -3.55 1.14
C VAL A 408 -16.07 -2.22 0.39
N ASP A 409 -15.87 -2.29 -0.94
CA ASP A 409 -15.91 -1.12 -1.84
C ASP A 409 -17.02 -1.16 -2.90
N ASN A 410 -17.70 -2.30 -3.08
CA ASN A 410 -18.82 -2.44 -4.01
C ASN A 410 -20.10 -2.94 -3.33
N THR A 411 -21.24 -2.33 -3.68
CA THR A 411 -22.58 -2.70 -3.17
C THR A 411 -23.10 -4.05 -3.69
N LEU A 412 -22.30 -4.79 -4.44
CA LEU A 412 -22.59 -6.13 -4.94
C LEU A 412 -21.70 -7.21 -4.30
N ASP A 413 -20.75 -6.84 -3.44
CA ASP A 413 -19.86 -7.78 -2.75
C ASP A 413 -20.65 -8.66 -1.77
N VAL A 414 -20.26 -9.93 -1.68
CA VAL A 414 -20.96 -10.95 -0.89
C VAL A 414 -20.05 -11.42 0.25
N ILE A 415 -20.41 -11.05 1.48
CA ILE A 415 -19.86 -11.68 2.68
C ILE A 415 -20.62 -13.00 2.94
N ILE A 416 -19.90 -14.06 3.28
CA ILE A 416 -20.46 -15.36 3.67
C ILE A 416 -19.95 -15.72 5.06
N GLU A 417 -20.71 -15.32 6.09
CA GLU A 417 -20.46 -15.76 7.46
C GLU A 417 -21.49 -16.83 7.92
N THR A 418 -21.03 -17.79 8.70
CA THR A 418 -21.73 -19.03 9.05
C THR A 418 -21.67 -19.41 10.53
N LEU A 419 -20.78 -18.82 11.32
CA LEU A 419 -20.73 -18.98 12.77
C LEU A 419 -21.55 -17.89 13.48
N THR A 420 -21.79 -18.04 14.78
CA THR A 420 -22.61 -17.09 15.58
C THR A 420 -22.04 -16.95 17.00
N THR A 421 -20.73 -17.10 17.13
CA THR A 421 -19.98 -17.14 18.39
C THR A 421 -18.80 -16.17 18.41
N ASP A 422 -18.57 -15.55 17.26
CA ASP A 422 -17.40 -14.80 16.84
C ASP A 422 -17.94 -13.37 16.53
N PHE A 423 -17.09 -12.34 16.45
CA PHE A 423 -17.52 -10.92 16.44
C PHE A 423 -17.05 -10.17 15.19
N ASP A 424 -17.72 -10.42 14.07
CA ASP A 424 -17.28 -10.01 12.75
C ASP A 424 -17.51 -8.52 12.42
N ARG A 425 -16.56 -7.95 11.66
CA ARG A 425 -16.48 -6.51 11.34
C ARG A 425 -16.53 -6.26 9.84
N VAL A 426 -17.42 -5.37 9.41
CA VAL A 426 -17.46 -4.83 8.05
C VAL A 426 -16.96 -3.39 8.04
N GLU A 427 -15.90 -3.13 7.28
CA GLU A 427 -15.44 -1.78 6.94
C GLU A 427 -15.94 -1.41 5.54
N SER A 428 -16.97 -0.57 5.46
CA SER A 428 -17.63 -0.23 4.20
C SER A 428 -17.34 1.20 3.75
N SER A 429 -16.87 1.35 2.52
CA SER A 429 -16.79 2.65 1.83
C SER A 429 -18.05 2.98 1.02
N VAL A 430 -19.06 2.10 1.06
CA VAL A 430 -20.37 2.24 0.41
C VAL A 430 -21.53 2.16 1.42
N THR A 431 -22.76 2.43 0.96
CA THR A 431 -23.95 2.10 1.76
C THR A 431 -24.07 0.59 1.93
N TYR A 432 -24.21 0.10 3.16
CA TYR A 432 -24.19 -1.32 3.48
C TYR A 432 -25.33 -1.74 4.42
N THR A 433 -25.70 -3.01 4.34
CA THR A 433 -26.64 -3.66 5.26
C THR A 433 -26.03 -4.98 5.69
N LEU A 434 -25.86 -5.19 6.99
CA LEU A 434 -25.25 -6.41 7.52
C LEU A 434 -26.06 -7.64 7.09
N ALA A 435 -25.36 -8.65 6.57
CA ALA A 435 -25.91 -9.99 6.42
C ALA A 435 -26.22 -10.57 7.81
N ALA A 436 -26.89 -11.74 7.87
CA ALA A 436 -26.98 -12.47 9.12
C ALA A 436 -25.57 -12.91 9.58
N ASN A 437 -25.36 -13.01 10.89
CA ASN A 437 -24.08 -13.40 11.51
C ASN A 437 -22.96 -12.37 11.30
N LEU A 438 -23.28 -11.08 11.34
CA LEU A 438 -22.31 -10.00 11.35
C LEU A 438 -22.76 -8.97 12.38
N GLU A 439 -21.86 -8.52 13.25
CA GLU A 439 -22.21 -7.71 14.41
C GLU A 439 -21.74 -6.27 14.26
N ASN A 440 -20.58 -6.03 13.66
CA ASN A 440 -19.93 -4.71 13.65
C ASN A 440 -19.89 -4.12 12.23
N LEU A 441 -20.42 -2.91 12.06
CA LEU A 441 -20.36 -2.12 10.82
C LEU A 441 -19.68 -0.79 11.10
N GLN A 442 -18.56 -0.52 10.42
CA GLN A 442 -17.95 0.80 10.38
C GLN A 442 -17.98 1.35 8.94
N LEU A 443 -18.53 2.56 8.80
CA LEU A 443 -18.46 3.34 7.58
C LEU A 443 -17.11 4.08 7.52
N VAL A 444 -16.46 4.05 6.36
CA VAL A 444 -15.12 4.65 6.14
C VAL A 444 -15.08 5.56 4.90
N GLY A 445 -16.23 6.10 4.50
CA GLY A 445 -16.38 6.94 3.32
C GLY A 445 -15.74 8.32 3.48
N SER A 446 -14.99 8.76 2.47
CA SER A 446 -14.36 10.09 2.47
C SER A 446 -15.31 11.18 1.92
N GLY A 447 -16.50 11.32 2.51
CA GLY A 447 -17.42 12.45 2.25
C GLY A 447 -18.53 12.21 1.21
N GLY A 448 -19.07 10.98 1.14
CA GLY A 448 -20.37 10.71 0.51
C GLY A 448 -21.39 10.33 1.57
N ASN A 449 -22.67 10.63 1.37
CA ASN A 449 -23.75 10.19 2.26
C ASN A 449 -23.99 8.67 2.13
N ILE A 450 -23.06 7.87 2.64
CA ILE A 450 -23.25 6.44 2.84
C ILE A 450 -24.06 6.19 4.13
N ASN A 451 -24.61 4.99 4.24
CA ASN A 451 -25.65 4.66 5.20
C ASN A 451 -25.41 3.23 5.72
N GLY A 452 -25.74 3.00 6.99
CA GLY A 452 -25.54 1.73 7.66
C GLY A 452 -26.87 1.10 8.07
N THR A 453 -26.96 -0.22 8.02
CA THR A 453 -28.12 -0.96 8.53
C THR A 453 -27.66 -2.29 9.12
N GLY A 454 -28.16 -2.61 10.31
CA GLY A 454 -27.92 -3.86 11.02
C GLY A 454 -28.79 -5.02 10.52
N ASN A 455 -29.07 -5.99 11.41
CA ASN A 455 -29.77 -7.23 11.10
C ASN A 455 -30.85 -7.61 12.15
N ASN A 456 -30.67 -8.71 12.91
CA ASN A 456 -31.56 -9.13 14.01
C ASN A 456 -30.72 -9.60 15.24
N LEU A 457 -29.51 -9.07 15.36
CA LEU A 457 -28.50 -9.36 16.39
C LEU A 457 -28.09 -8.01 16.98
N ASN A 458 -27.53 -8.02 18.20
CA ASN A 458 -26.98 -6.82 18.83
C ASN A 458 -25.81 -6.27 17.97
N ASN A 459 -26.05 -5.22 17.20
CA ASN A 459 -25.08 -4.66 16.27
C ASN A 459 -24.35 -3.45 16.85
N GLN A 460 -23.06 -3.31 16.52
CA GLN A 460 -22.32 -2.06 16.70
C GLN A 460 -22.20 -1.37 15.34
N ILE A 461 -22.79 -0.18 15.18
CA ILE A 461 -22.79 0.59 13.93
C ILE A 461 -22.08 1.91 14.16
N THR A 462 -21.09 2.24 13.32
CA THR A 462 -20.32 3.48 13.39
C THR A 462 -20.34 4.19 12.03
N GLY A 463 -20.79 5.45 12.03
CA GLY A 463 -20.79 6.33 10.86
C GLY A 463 -19.41 6.83 10.45
N ASP A 464 -19.39 7.60 9.35
CA ASP A 464 -18.25 8.40 8.91
C ASP A 464 -18.46 9.89 9.24
N SER A 465 -17.63 10.80 8.73
CA SER A 465 -17.76 12.25 9.01
C SER A 465 -18.68 12.96 7.99
N ALA A 466 -19.78 12.32 7.59
CA ALA A 466 -20.77 12.85 6.67
C ALA A 466 -22.18 12.45 7.11
N ASN A 467 -23.20 13.18 6.64
CA ASN A 467 -24.58 12.95 7.07
C ASN A 467 -25.05 11.52 6.71
N ASN A 468 -25.05 10.61 7.69
CA ASN A 468 -25.41 9.20 7.52
C ASN A 468 -26.87 8.94 7.95
N ILE A 469 -27.49 7.92 7.35
CA ILE A 469 -28.65 7.23 7.94
C ILE A 469 -28.14 5.90 8.51
N LEU A 470 -28.35 5.67 9.80
CA LEU A 470 -27.91 4.49 10.54
C LEU A 470 -29.12 3.83 11.19
N SER A 471 -29.32 2.53 10.97
CA SER A 471 -30.42 1.77 11.60
C SER A 471 -29.96 0.45 12.18
N GLY A 472 -30.21 0.20 13.46
CA GLY A 472 -29.94 -1.09 14.12
C GLY A 472 -30.85 -2.22 13.64
N LEU A 473 -32.16 -1.97 13.72
CA LEU A 473 -33.31 -2.83 13.39
C LEU A 473 -33.86 -3.67 14.56
N ALA A 474 -33.12 -4.64 15.09
CA ALA A 474 -33.60 -5.52 16.16
C ALA A 474 -32.45 -6.28 16.84
N GLY A 475 -32.47 -6.31 18.18
CA GLY A 475 -31.27 -6.56 18.97
C GLY A 475 -30.98 -5.32 19.82
N ASN A 476 -30.18 -5.47 20.88
CA ASN A 476 -29.75 -4.32 21.68
C ASN A 476 -28.54 -3.67 21.02
N ASP A 477 -28.76 -2.60 20.27
CA ASP A 477 -27.81 -2.04 19.32
C ASP A 477 -26.99 -0.87 19.90
N VAL A 478 -25.81 -0.61 19.31
CA VAL A 478 -24.89 0.46 19.72
C VAL A 478 -24.50 1.28 18.48
N ILE A 479 -25.08 2.47 18.34
CA ILE A 479 -24.98 3.30 17.13
C ILE A 479 -24.24 4.61 17.43
N TYR A 480 -23.18 4.89 16.66
CA TYR A 480 -22.38 6.12 16.70
C TYR A 480 -22.50 6.89 15.38
N GLY A 481 -22.99 8.13 15.39
CA GLY A 481 -23.07 9.00 14.20
C GLY A 481 -21.72 9.59 13.77
N GLN A 482 -21.04 10.27 14.71
CA GLN A 482 -19.75 10.99 14.60
C GLN A 482 -19.87 12.52 14.34
N GLU A 483 -19.53 12.99 13.14
CA GLU A 483 -19.68 14.39 12.71
C GLU A 483 -20.58 14.41 11.46
N GLY A 484 -21.76 15.03 11.55
CA GLY A 484 -22.76 14.87 10.49
C GLY A 484 -23.97 15.79 10.61
N ASN A 485 -25.08 15.32 10.05
CA ASN A 485 -26.44 15.77 10.39
C ASN A 485 -27.29 14.51 10.20
N ASP A 486 -27.24 13.64 11.19
CA ASP A 486 -27.44 12.21 10.99
C ASP A 486 -28.88 11.80 11.28
N THR A 487 -29.22 10.57 10.90
CA THR A 487 -30.49 9.95 11.27
C THR A 487 -30.22 8.56 11.83
N LEU A 488 -30.19 8.47 13.15
CA LEU A 488 -30.01 7.24 13.91
C LEU A 488 -31.37 6.66 14.27
N ASN A 489 -31.52 5.35 14.06
CA ASN A 489 -32.67 4.55 14.46
C ASN A 489 -32.17 3.29 15.16
N GLY A 490 -32.58 3.03 16.40
CA GLY A 490 -32.34 1.74 17.07
C GLY A 490 -33.21 0.65 16.44
N GLY A 491 -34.19 0.17 17.18
CA GLY A 491 -35.32 -0.58 16.62
C GLY A 491 -36.14 -1.33 17.66
N ASP A 492 -36.03 -2.66 17.65
CA ASP A 492 -36.61 -3.55 18.66
C ASP A 492 -35.48 -4.09 19.59
N GLY A 493 -35.15 -3.35 20.65
CA GLY A 493 -34.08 -3.68 21.62
C GLY A 493 -33.99 -2.65 22.75
N ASP A 494 -33.11 -2.83 23.75
CA ASP A 494 -32.69 -1.70 24.62
C ASP A 494 -31.37 -1.13 24.06
N ASP A 495 -31.45 -0.01 23.36
CA ASP A 495 -30.39 0.48 22.47
C ASP A 495 -29.55 1.61 23.07
N TYR A 496 -28.34 1.82 22.53
CA TYR A 496 -27.47 2.97 22.81
C TYR A 496 -27.20 3.76 21.52
N LEU A 497 -27.67 5.00 21.46
CA LEU A 497 -27.54 5.89 20.29
C LEU A 497 -26.77 7.16 20.69
N TYR A 498 -25.55 7.32 20.18
CA TYR A 498 -24.76 8.54 20.29
C TYR A 498 -24.65 9.18 18.91
N ALA A 499 -25.36 10.28 18.67
CA ALA A 499 -25.26 10.96 17.37
C ALA A 499 -23.90 11.64 17.19
N GLY A 500 -23.44 12.36 18.22
CA GLY A 500 -22.21 13.14 18.15
C GLY A 500 -22.49 14.61 17.87
N GLY A 501 -21.90 15.15 16.79
CA GLY A 501 -21.95 16.58 16.47
C GLY A 501 -22.60 16.88 15.11
N GLY A 502 -23.78 17.51 15.14
CA GLY A 502 -24.53 17.79 13.92
C GLY A 502 -25.79 18.66 14.09
N ASN A 503 -26.90 18.19 13.53
CA ASN A 503 -28.27 18.69 13.73
C ASN A 503 -29.17 17.47 13.53
N ASP A 504 -29.12 16.56 14.49
CA ASP A 504 -29.33 15.14 14.24
C ASP A 504 -30.78 14.69 14.52
N VAL A 505 -31.14 13.50 14.04
CA VAL A 505 -32.45 12.88 14.31
C VAL A 505 -32.20 11.51 14.92
N ILE A 506 -32.63 11.33 16.16
CA ILE A 506 -32.29 10.18 17.00
C ILE A 506 -33.59 9.53 17.43
N ASN A 507 -33.84 8.32 16.95
CA ASN A 507 -34.99 7.50 17.28
C ASN A 507 -34.50 6.22 17.98
N GLY A 508 -34.89 5.96 19.24
CA GLY A 508 -34.63 4.67 19.88
C GLY A 508 -35.47 3.58 19.21
N GLY A 509 -36.60 3.22 19.81
CA GLY A 509 -37.66 2.49 19.12
C GLY A 509 -38.66 1.86 20.07
N ASN A 510 -38.47 0.57 20.36
CA ASN A 510 -39.27 -0.25 21.26
C ASN A 510 -38.37 -0.88 22.33
N GLY A 511 -38.04 -0.10 23.37
CA GLY A 511 -36.94 -0.43 24.27
C GLY A 511 -36.89 0.32 25.60
N ASN A 512 -35.74 0.27 26.24
CA ASN A 512 -35.38 1.13 27.36
C ASN A 512 -34.10 1.88 26.98
N ASP A 513 -34.22 2.78 26.01
CA ASP A 513 -33.09 3.23 25.18
C ASP A 513 -32.26 4.33 25.85
N TYR A 514 -30.98 4.45 25.47
CA TYR A 514 -30.08 5.52 25.88
C TYR A 514 -29.70 6.36 24.65
N LEU A 515 -30.14 7.62 24.61
CA LEU A 515 -29.90 8.54 23.49
C LEU A 515 -29.01 9.70 23.96
N ASP A 516 -28.02 10.10 23.15
CA ASP A 516 -26.94 11.03 23.51
C ASP A 516 -26.46 11.88 22.30
N SER A 517 -26.06 13.14 22.53
CA SER A 517 -25.40 14.01 21.54
C SER A 517 -24.56 15.11 22.23
N ILE A 518 -23.61 15.73 21.50
CA ILE A 518 -22.66 16.70 22.07
C ILE A 518 -22.78 18.12 21.54
N THR A 519 -23.02 18.33 20.25
CA THR A 519 -23.07 19.69 19.67
C THR A 519 -24.05 19.79 18.51
N GLY A 520 -25.13 20.57 18.63
CA GLY A 520 -26.06 20.66 17.50
C GLY A 520 -27.37 21.40 17.72
N ARG A 521 -28.44 20.78 17.22
CA ARG A 521 -29.87 21.10 17.43
C ARG A 521 -30.66 19.87 17.02
N ASP A 522 -30.74 18.94 17.93
CA ASP A 522 -31.01 17.55 17.59
C ASP A 522 -32.45 17.18 17.98
N ILE A 523 -33.02 16.18 17.33
CA ILE A 523 -34.39 15.71 17.53
C ILE A 523 -34.33 14.33 18.17
N PHE A 524 -34.62 14.27 19.45
CA PHE A 524 -34.65 13.05 20.24
C PHE A 524 -36.09 12.51 20.30
N ASN A 525 -36.31 11.27 19.90
CA ASN A 525 -37.51 10.50 20.18
C ASN A 525 -37.09 9.15 20.76
N GLY A 526 -37.27 8.94 22.06
CA GLY A 526 -36.93 7.65 22.68
C GLY A 526 -37.76 6.53 22.05
N GLY A 527 -39.08 6.59 22.22
CA GLY A 527 -40.00 5.68 21.58
C GLY A 527 -40.92 5.06 22.61
N ALA A 528 -40.97 3.73 22.64
CA ALA A 528 -41.93 2.96 23.43
C ALA A 528 -41.26 2.08 24.50
N GLY A 529 -40.86 2.69 25.63
CA GLY A 529 -40.70 1.94 26.87
C GLY A 529 -40.27 2.75 28.09
N LYS A 530 -38.96 2.94 28.31
CA LYS A 530 -38.45 3.72 29.46
C LYS A 530 -37.09 4.34 29.19
N ASP A 531 -37.09 5.42 28.42
CA ASP A 531 -35.88 5.85 27.77
C ASP A 531 -35.03 6.76 28.68
N PHE A 532 -33.81 7.05 28.27
CA PHE A 532 -32.86 7.92 28.94
C PHE A 532 -32.21 8.86 27.92
N PHE A 533 -32.33 10.15 28.17
CA PHE A 533 -31.75 11.20 27.34
C PHE A 533 -30.57 11.85 28.08
N ALA A 534 -29.38 11.68 27.52
CA ALA A 534 -28.20 12.47 27.82
C ALA A 534 -28.12 13.65 26.85
N ASP A 535 -27.63 14.79 27.32
CA ASP A 535 -27.39 16.01 26.53
C ASP A 535 -26.28 16.82 27.23
N ASP A 536 -25.28 17.25 26.46
CA ASP A 536 -24.25 18.14 26.98
C ASP A 536 -24.74 19.61 26.96
N ILE A 537 -24.24 20.43 27.90
CA ILE A 537 -24.93 21.66 28.29
C ILE A 537 -24.65 22.80 27.29
N ASP A 538 -25.42 22.89 26.18
CA ASP A 538 -25.93 24.14 25.56
C ASP A 538 -26.72 23.95 24.22
N ASN A 539 -27.12 22.73 23.83
CA ASN A 539 -27.53 22.41 22.45
C ASN A 539 -28.95 22.76 21.98
N ASN A 540 -29.90 23.00 22.89
CA ASN A 540 -31.29 23.39 22.57
C ASN A 540 -31.97 22.50 21.52
N ASN A 541 -32.08 21.24 21.92
CA ASN A 541 -32.64 20.11 21.20
C ASN A 541 -34.19 20.04 21.29
N ILE A 542 -34.80 19.09 20.61
CA ILE A 542 -36.25 18.85 20.59
C ILE A 542 -36.51 17.43 21.13
N TYR A 543 -37.13 17.34 22.30
CA TYR A 543 -37.44 16.08 22.98
C TYR A 543 -38.89 15.62 22.76
N VAL A 544 -39.05 14.43 22.18
CA VAL A 544 -40.33 13.78 21.84
C VAL A 544 -40.52 12.55 22.72
N PHE A 545 -41.71 12.43 23.33
CA PHE A 545 -42.05 11.40 24.31
C PHE A 545 -43.34 10.68 23.90
N GLN A 546 -43.34 9.34 23.83
CA GLN A 546 -44.54 8.56 23.44
C GLN A 546 -45.24 7.96 24.67
N PHE A 547 -46.07 8.78 25.31
CA PHE A 547 -46.92 8.35 26.43
C PHE A 547 -47.97 7.31 25.98
N GLY A 548 -47.67 6.01 26.07
CA GLY A 548 -48.53 4.94 25.54
C GLY A 548 -48.51 3.60 26.28
N GLU A 549 -47.49 2.78 26.04
CA GLU A 549 -47.63 1.31 26.09
C GLU A 549 -47.43 0.63 27.47
N SER A 550 -46.95 1.30 28.52
CA SER A 550 -46.76 0.67 29.84
C SER A 550 -47.43 1.39 31.02
N SER A 551 -47.91 0.63 32.00
CA SER A 551 -48.75 1.15 33.08
C SER A 551 -47.95 1.72 34.25
N ALA A 552 -47.52 2.97 34.12
CA ALA A 552 -47.13 3.87 35.23
C ALA A 552 -45.96 3.40 36.14
N LEU A 553 -45.12 2.49 35.65
CA LEU A 553 -43.90 2.01 36.33
C LEU A 553 -42.63 2.17 35.48
N ALA A 554 -42.79 2.45 34.18
CA ALA A 554 -41.76 2.87 33.27
C ALA A 554 -42.17 4.26 32.73
N ALA A 555 -41.26 5.21 32.82
CA ALA A 555 -41.39 6.58 32.33
C ALA A 555 -39.98 7.13 32.11
N ASP A 556 -39.82 7.90 31.04
CA ASP A 556 -38.53 8.30 30.49
C ASP A 556 -37.83 9.32 31.41
N ALA A 557 -36.51 9.39 31.31
CA ALA A 557 -35.66 10.23 32.15
C ALA A 557 -34.71 11.09 31.31
N ILE A 558 -34.42 12.30 31.78
CA ILE A 558 -33.41 13.19 31.23
C ILE A 558 -32.46 13.55 32.37
N ASP A 559 -31.14 13.47 32.17
CA ASP A 559 -30.18 13.74 33.25
C ASP A 559 -30.01 15.25 33.53
N GLY A 560 -30.23 16.09 32.51
CA GLY A 560 -30.12 17.55 32.59
C GLY A 560 -31.23 18.30 31.86
N PHE A 561 -31.49 19.53 32.30
CA PHE A 561 -32.18 20.55 31.50
C PHE A 561 -31.23 21.74 31.40
N SER A 562 -31.09 22.34 30.22
CA SER A 562 -30.17 23.47 30.06
C SER A 562 -30.53 24.65 30.98
N ILE A 563 -29.52 25.16 31.66
CA ILE A 563 -29.61 26.35 32.52
C ILE A 563 -29.17 27.63 31.77
N GLY A 564 -28.82 27.51 30.49
CA GLY A 564 -28.54 28.60 29.55
C GLY A 564 -29.83 29.25 29.02
N SER A 565 -29.76 30.54 28.67
CA SER A 565 -30.97 31.33 28.36
C SER A 565 -31.52 31.15 26.94
N ASP A 566 -32.86 31.27 26.85
CA ASP A 566 -33.65 31.79 25.71
C ASP A 566 -34.23 30.80 24.68
N LYS A 567 -34.33 29.49 24.98
CA LYS A 567 -34.80 28.45 24.03
C LYS A 567 -35.80 27.47 24.70
N ILE A 568 -36.53 26.69 23.89
CA ILE A 568 -37.75 25.97 24.32
C ILE A 568 -37.68 24.48 23.94
N ASP A 569 -37.81 23.59 24.92
CA ASP A 569 -38.00 22.16 24.72
C ASP A 569 -39.48 21.85 24.42
N LEU A 570 -39.81 21.45 23.18
CA LEU A 570 -41.20 21.17 22.78
C LEU A 570 -41.60 19.71 23.00
N LEU A 571 -42.18 19.40 24.16
CA LEU A 571 -42.79 18.09 24.45
C LEU A 571 -44.03 17.83 23.57
N ALA A 572 -43.81 17.21 22.41
CA ALA A 572 -44.84 16.96 21.40
C ALA A 572 -45.55 15.60 21.59
N ALA A 573 -46.57 15.54 22.44
CA ALA A 573 -47.38 14.33 22.61
C ALA A 573 -48.42 14.15 21.49
N ASN A 574 -48.33 13.09 20.68
CA ASN A 574 -49.39 12.66 19.75
C ASN A 574 -49.36 11.15 19.44
N GLY A 575 -50.11 10.35 20.23
CA GLY A 575 -50.24 8.90 20.05
C GLY A 575 -51.65 8.34 20.30
N THR A 576 -52.69 9.20 20.32
CA THR A 576 -54.04 8.91 20.87
C THR A 576 -54.04 8.61 22.38
N ALA A 577 -55.21 8.72 23.04
CA ALA A 577 -55.28 8.96 24.49
C ALA A 577 -56.09 7.91 25.28
N LEU A 578 -55.62 7.61 26.50
CA LEU A 578 -56.37 7.77 27.77
C LEU A 578 -55.57 7.33 29.02
N GLY A 579 -54.61 8.15 29.45
CA GLY A 579 -53.85 7.92 30.70
C GLY A 579 -53.39 9.25 31.32
N LYS A 580 -53.47 9.38 32.65
CA LYS A 580 -53.01 10.60 33.36
C LYS A 580 -51.48 10.67 33.33
N PRO A 581 -50.86 11.85 33.22
CA PRO A 581 -49.41 11.98 33.36
C PRO A 581 -48.96 11.48 34.74
N VAL A 582 -47.93 10.65 34.74
CA VAL A 582 -47.14 10.31 35.93
C VAL A 582 -46.11 11.42 36.17
N SER A 583 -45.68 11.60 37.41
CA SER A 583 -44.96 12.80 37.86
C SER A 583 -43.60 13.00 37.18
N LEU A 584 -43.51 13.97 36.26
CA LEU A 584 -42.24 14.62 35.92
C LEU A 584 -41.62 15.15 37.22
N THR A 585 -40.50 14.56 37.62
CA THR A 585 -39.84 14.84 38.89
C THR A 585 -38.50 15.49 38.57
N ARG A 586 -38.37 16.79 38.84
CA ARG A 586 -37.08 17.48 38.70
C ARG A 586 -36.06 16.80 39.60
N ALA A 587 -34.94 16.35 39.03
CA ALA A 587 -33.81 15.87 39.82
C ALA A 587 -33.40 16.96 40.83
N ALA A 588 -33.08 16.55 42.05
CA ALA A 588 -32.74 17.47 43.13
C ALA A 588 -31.24 17.78 43.09
N ASP A 589 -30.92 19.04 42.76
CA ASP A 589 -29.56 19.56 42.73
C ASP A 589 -28.86 19.29 44.07
N ASN A 590 -27.68 18.66 44.05
CA ASN A 590 -26.97 18.27 45.26
C ASN A 590 -25.49 18.66 45.19
N TYR A 591 -25.11 19.67 45.98
CA TYR A 591 -23.80 20.36 46.00
C TYR A 591 -23.47 21.11 44.69
N TYR A 592 -23.46 22.44 44.65
CA TYR A 592 -22.79 23.35 45.60
C TYR A 592 -23.57 24.64 45.95
N TYR A 593 -23.42 25.11 47.19
CA TYR A 593 -23.65 26.52 47.59
C TYR A 593 -22.38 27.33 47.23
N GLU A 594 -22.40 28.56 46.71
CA GLU A 594 -23.00 29.77 47.28
C GLU A 594 -23.30 30.89 46.24
N THR A 595 -24.38 31.64 46.49
CA THR A 595 -24.59 33.07 46.14
C THR A 595 -24.36 33.57 44.70
N GLN A 596 -25.40 33.52 43.85
CA GLN A 596 -25.98 34.76 43.27
C GLN A 596 -27.43 34.55 42.80
N LEU A 597 -28.37 34.66 43.74
CA LEU A 597 -29.81 34.56 43.50
C LEU A 597 -30.41 35.96 43.20
N ASP A 598 -30.13 36.51 42.02
CA ASP A 598 -30.86 37.65 41.46
C ASP A 598 -30.66 37.75 39.93
N LEU A 599 -31.68 38.28 39.21
CA LEU A 599 -31.65 38.68 37.79
C LEU A 599 -31.77 37.64 36.65
N VAL A 600 -32.58 36.58 36.81
CA VAL A 600 -33.48 36.13 35.71
C VAL A 600 -34.89 35.88 36.28
N LYS A 601 -35.92 36.45 35.65
CA LYS A 601 -37.34 36.21 35.98
C LYS A 601 -38.19 36.19 34.71
N GLN A 602 -38.47 34.98 34.22
CA GLN A 602 -39.41 34.62 33.14
C GLN A 602 -39.19 35.29 31.78
N VAL A 603 -38.98 34.45 30.77
CA VAL A 603 -39.11 34.79 29.36
C VAL A 603 -40.45 34.24 28.86
N PHE A 604 -41.25 35.09 28.23
CA PHE A 604 -42.44 34.68 27.47
C PHE A 604 -42.20 34.98 25.99
N ILE A 605 -42.41 33.97 25.15
CA ILE A 605 -42.26 34.01 23.70
C ILE A 605 -43.62 33.68 23.07
N ASP A 606 -44.03 34.49 22.09
CA ASP A 606 -45.24 34.23 21.31
C ASP A 606 -44.97 33.32 20.10
N ALA A 607 -46.02 33.02 19.31
CA ALA A 607 -45.96 32.14 18.14
C ALA A 607 -45.07 32.65 16.99
N ASN A 608 -44.39 33.80 17.12
CA ASN A 608 -43.38 34.31 16.18
C ASN A 608 -42.00 34.53 16.82
N GLY A 609 -41.73 33.97 18.02
CA GLY A 609 -40.35 33.77 18.49
C GLY A 609 -39.66 34.98 19.12
N LYS A 610 -40.37 35.83 19.90
CA LYS A 610 -39.72 36.96 20.60
C LYS A 610 -40.26 37.27 22.00
N LEU A 611 -39.35 37.70 22.88
CA LEU A 611 -39.65 38.23 24.22
C LEU A 611 -40.69 39.35 24.20
N ALA A 612 -41.75 39.20 24.99
CA ALA A 612 -42.71 40.25 25.28
C ALA A 612 -43.02 40.36 26.78
N GLY A 613 -42.34 41.29 27.46
CA GLY A 613 -42.81 41.77 28.76
C GLY A 613 -44.01 42.71 28.57
N ASN A 614 -45.15 42.36 29.18
CA ASN A 614 -46.34 43.22 29.36
C ASN A 614 -47.03 43.72 28.07
N GLN A 615 -48.00 42.93 27.54
CA GLN A 615 -49.23 43.36 26.86
C GLN A 615 -50.34 42.29 27.03
N ALA A 616 -51.57 42.57 26.58
CA ALA A 616 -52.79 41.89 27.02
C ALA A 616 -53.11 40.54 26.31
N LEU A 617 -53.84 39.68 27.02
CA LEU A 617 -54.38 38.41 26.52
C LEU A 617 -55.56 38.62 25.53
N GLY A 618 -55.60 37.79 24.48
CA GLY A 618 -56.65 37.82 23.45
C GLY A 618 -57.99 37.20 23.87
N ILE A 619 -58.95 37.25 22.95
CA ILE A 619 -60.28 36.63 23.07
C ILE A 619 -60.15 35.10 22.92
N ASN A 620 -61.03 34.34 23.58
CA ASN A 620 -61.01 32.87 23.66
C ASN A 620 -59.73 32.28 24.31
N SER A 621 -59.06 33.06 25.16
CA SER A 621 -57.90 32.61 25.94
C SER A 621 -58.28 32.29 27.39
N ALA A 622 -57.43 31.51 28.06
CA ALA A 622 -57.52 31.26 29.49
C ALA A 622 -56.15 31.39 30.14
N ALA A 623 -56.10 31.86 31.38
CA ALA A 623 -54.88 32.02 32.16
C ALA A 623 -55.08 31.62 33.62
N ILE A 624 -54.08 30.98 34.21
CA ILE A 624 -53.99 30.75 35.65
C ILE A 624 -53.20 31.91 36.24
N VAL A 625 -53.84 32.68 37.14
CA VAL A 625 -53.27 33.87 37.76
C VAL A 625 -53.11 33.63 39.26
N HIS A 626 -51.90 33.83 39.75
CA HIS A 626 -51.51 33.68 41.15
C HIS A 626 -51.34 35.07 41.78
N ASN A 627 -52.06 35.38 42.86
CA ASN A 627 -51.93 36.68 43.53
C ASN A 627 -52.03 36.54 45.06
N GLY A 628 -50.87 36.39 45.71
CA GLY A 628 -50.80 36.17 47.15
C GLY A 628 -50.98 34.70 47.51
N LEU A 629 -52.06 34.37 48.22
CA LEU A 629 -52.37 33.03 48.71
C LEU A 629 -53.41 32.29 47.87
N ASP A 630 -54.11 32.99 46.97
CA ASP A 630 -55.16 32.43 46.11
C ASP A 630 -54.67 32.26 44.65
N LEU A 631 -55.20 31.22 44.02
CA LEU A 631 -54.96 30.83 42.62
C LEU A 631 -56.28 30.85 41.84
N TYR A 632 -56.34 31.59 40.73
CA TYR A 632 -57.57 31.74 39.94
C TYR A 632 -57.36 31.27 38.50
N LEU A 633 -58.30 30.48 37.97
CA LEU A 633 -58.44 30.24 36.54
C LEU A 633 -59.39 31.30 35.96
N VAL A 634 -58.89 32.10 35.02
CA VAL A 634 -59.68 33.10 34.29
C VAL A 634 -59.82 32.67 32.83
N VAL A 635 -61.03 32.74 32.29
CA VAL A 635 -61.33 32.50 30.87
C VAL A 635 -61.93 33.77 30.28
N ASN A 636 -61.52 34.14 29.07
CA ASN A 636 -61.98 35.35 28.37
C ASN A 636 -62.81 34.96 27.13
N ASP A 637 -64.14 34.91 27.26
CA ASP A 637 -65.08 34.52 26.20
C ASP A 637 -65.33 35.62 25.15
N GLY A 638 -64.80 36.83 25.39
CA GLY A 638 -64.82 37.95 24.46
C GLY A 638 -65.80 39.08 24.77
N ILE A 639 -66.66 38.99 25.79
CA ILE A 639 -67.61 40.07 26.12
C ILE A 639 -67.00 41.13 27.06
N ALA A 640 -66.03 41.88 26.52
CA ALA A 640 -65.66 43.23 26.96
C ALA A 640 -65.41 43.49 28.46
N GLY A 641 -64.69 42.59 29.14
CA GLY A 641 -64.01 42.86 30.42
C GLY A 641 -64.77 42.48 31.68
N PHE A 642 -63.98 42.21 32.73
CA PHE A 642 -64.37 41.52 33.96
C PHE A 642 -65.63 42.09 34.65
N GLN A 643 -66.75 41.36 34.55
CA GLN A 643 -67.93 41.55 35.42
C GLN A 643 -68.13 40.30 36.28
N ALA A 644 -67.93 40.43 37.59
CA ALA A 644 -67.69 39.31 38.52
C ALA A 644 -68.93 38.45 38.89
N ASN A 645 -69.93 38.34 38.01
CA ASN A 645 -71.30 37.99 38.39
C ASN A 645 -71.93 36.81 37.62
N SER A 646 -71.26 36.20 36.62
CA SER A 646 -71.89 35.20 35.74
C SER A 646 -71.07 33.94 35.42
N ASP A 647 -69.77 33.91 35.71
CA ASP A 647 -68.90 32.76 35.42
C ASP A 647 -68.63 31.86 36.63
N LEU A 648 -68.09 30.67 36.37
CA LEU A 648 -67.84 29.64 37.38
C LEU A 648 -66.71 30.03 38.35
N LEU A 649 -67.07 30.71 39.44
CA LEU A 649 -66.15 31.03 40.53
C LEU A 649 -65.76 29.77 41.32
N ILE A 650 -64.46 29.50 41.41
CA ILE A 650 -63.85 28.63 42.42
C ILE A 650 -63.05 29.53 43.36
N ASP A 651 -63.52 29.67 44.60
CA ASP A 651 -62.93 30.47 45.66
C ASP A 651 -61.90 29.65 46.46
N LEU A 652 -60.75 30.25 46.78
CA LEU A 652 -59.68 29.64 47.60
C LEU A 652 -59.38 30.40 48.92
N GLN A 653 -60.01 31.57 49.11
CA GLN A 653 -60.08 32.37 50.34
C GLN A 653 -58.87 33.21 50.84
N THR A 654 -58.93 34.49 50.44
CA THR A 654 -58.81 35.73 51.28
C THR A 654 -57.41 36.33 51.51
N TYR A 655 -57.20 37.65 51.66
CA TYR A 655 -58.07 38.85 51.83
C TYR A 655 -57.44 40.09 51.12
N GLY A 656 -58.25 41.05 50.65
CA GLY A 656 -57.83 42.49 50.57
C GLY A 656 -58.06 43.22 49.23
N THR A 657 -58.91 44.26 49.23
CA THR A 657 -59.39 44.99 48.04
C THR A 657 -58.49 46.15 47.55
N LEU A 658 -58.49 46.41 46.24
CA LEU A 658 -58.08 47.69 45.62
C LEU A 658 -59.09 48.14 44.53
N PRO A 659 -59.47 49.43 44.46
CA PRO A 659 -60.15 50.06 43.32
C PRO A 659 -59.18 50.96 42.50
N ALA A 660 -59.48 51.44 41.30
CA ALA A 660 -60.34 50.99 40.20
C ALA A 660 -59.94 51.81 38.95
N PHE A 661 -59.92 51.22 37.75
CA PHE A 661 -59.58 51.90 36.48
C PHE A 661 -60.77 51.89 35.51
N GLY A 662 -60.77 52.76 34.50
CA GLY A 662 -61.88 52.88 33.54
C GLY A 662 -61.48 53.25 32.11
N SER A 663 -62.32 52.81 31.16
CA SER A 663 -62.41 53.18 29.72
C SER A 663 -61.15 52.97 28.84
N VAL A 664 -61.08 52.11 27.81
CA VAL A 664 -62.06 51.63 26.78
C VAL A 664 -62.54 52.75 25.83
N PRO A 665 -62.74 52.54 24.51
CA PRO A 665 -62.32 51.47 23.57
C PRO A 665 -61.23 52.00 22.60
N VAL A 666 -60.88 51.50 21.40
CA VAL A 666 -61.30 50.41 20.45
C VAL A 666 -59.98 49.86 19.80
N ASP A 667 -59.87 48.98 18.79
CA ASP A 667 -60.81 48.39 17.80
C ASP A 667 -60.37 46.96 17.40
N THR A 668 -60.94 46.42 16.31
CA THR A 668 -60.90 45.00 15.88
C THR A 668 -60.17 44.79 14.54
N PHE A 669 -59.52 43.64 14.31
CA PHE A 669 -59.84 42.74 13.16
C PHE A 669 -59.27 41.32 13.36
N PHE A 670 -59.88 40.36 12.65
CA PHE A 670 -59.68 38.89 12.68
C PHE A 670 -58.27 38.40 12.29
N VAL A 671 -57.84 37.17 12.61
CA VAL A 671 -58.61 35.94 12.97
C VAL A 671 -58.42 35.52 14.41
#